data_AF-A0A9W8GJ70-F1
#
_entry.id   AF-A0A9W8GJ70-F1
#
_cell.length_a   1.000
_cell.length_b   1.000
_cell.length_c   1.000
_cell.angle_alpha   90.00
_cell.angle_beta   90.00
_cell.angle_gamma   90.00
#
_symmetry.space_group_name_H-M   'P 1'
#
loop_
_entity.id
_entity.type
_entity.pdbx_description
1 polymer ?
#
loop_
_entity_poly.entity_id
_entity_poly.type
_entity_poly.pdbx_seq_one_letter_code
_entity_poly.pdbx_strand_id
1 'polypeptide(L)'
;MSLFEQSEAGGRPNRSTKKAAGDSKPGSPPPPKYSEKDSLFTSDNLDDNDSDMPVRREKAPKSTAVPRQSNEWQLNQYWVHIAVLTLFSAITRFYKIGFSNRVIFDEAHHMGFGGKYVNHTFYHDVHPPLAKMLIGLSEALTGFDGSFDFKSGSRFPANVNYTFMRLFNASFGVTLAPMAYATMASLGCSPNAALLAGLLVCFDNALCTISRFALLDAMLLCFTAMSVLSLSGLYKYRNQPFSMAWFKWLLATGVSLGLVASAKWVGFLAVGLVGLYTLYELYDIFGQKEVSLISHLWHWTTRVVALVAIPVAIYMLCFVVHFNLLYKSGPGDAEMDSLFQAGLQGSGLQNQPLDVAYGSKITLKSAHPGAGLLHSHTDAYPDGSKQQQITGYSHKDTNNDWIVKKIHGQSFGNTTETIEFVKNGDIVRLVHERTTRNLHSHSVAGHVSKRDWEVSGYGLDGTYPDANDHWRVEVVEELSRNNPERRLRTLATRFRLRHVNQNCVLRATGKSLPQWAWRQAEMVCDRRNHLDENTLWNVENHVNPLLPPAKSDQLKSSFLRNFVRLNLAMARSNNALTPDKDKFDALSSSPQDWPVMRLGMRMCGWEDGEVKFWLIGNPVVWLVSTLAVVLGPIQVLYYVVRRQRGLCDFARQNEWETHLYVSGILWGGWALHYLPFYAMGRVTYQHHYFPALYFAAMYLAYLVEWSGRRIAGAVNSPSTRAAMLALGLAAIANFLYFAPFTFGFDYAAEDLASRKWFSSWNIYDAAK
;
A
#
# COMPACT_ATOMS: atom_id res chain seq x y z
N MET A 1 51.79 40.56 9.81
CA MET A 1 52.90 40.03 8.98
C MET A 1 52.28 39.59 7.66
N SER A 2 52.60 40.17 6.50
CA SER A 2 53.92 40.27 5.85
C SER A 2 54.43 38.91 5.36
N LEU A 3 54.81 38.67 4.09
CA LEU A 3 54.69 39.38 2.79
C LEU A 3 55.24 38.43 1.68
N PHE A 4 54.89 38.64 0.39
CA PHE A 4 55.62 38.21 -0.84
C PHE A 4 55.85 36.66 -1.10
N GLU A 5 56.15 36.13 -2.30
CA GLU A 5 56.46 36.70 -3.63
C GLU A 5 56.18 35.74 -4.84
N GLN A 6 55.87 36.31 -6.04
CA GLN A 6 56.27 36.00 -7.47
C GLN A 6 56.56 34.55 -8.01
N SER A 7 56.56 34.23 -9.33
CA SER A 7 55.99 34.83 -10.58
C SER A 7 56.12 33.88 -11.82
N GLU A 8 55.29 34.10 -12.86
CA GLU A 8 55.54 33.97 -14.34
C GLU A 8 55.98 32.62 -15.00
N ALA A 9 55.76 32.31 -16.30
CA ALA A 9 55.23 33.05 -17.47
C ALA A 9 54.60 32.16 -18.59
N GLY A 10 53.76 32.78 -19.45
CA GLY A 10 53.63 32.52 -20.91
C GLY A 10 52.39 31.73 -21.41
N GLY A 11 51.61 32.13 -22.44
CA GLY A 11 51.68 33.25 -23.40
C GLY A 11 50.32 33.64 -24.04
N ARG A 12 50.35 34.50 -25.07
CA ARG A 12 49.29 35.41 -25.60
C ARG A 12 48.71 35.00 -26.99
N PRO A 13 47.78 35.76 -27.65
CA PRO A 13 46.68 36.64 -27.17
C PRO A 13 45.34 36.52 -27.97
N ASN A 14 44.34 37.34 -27.62
CA ASN A 14 43.09 37.59 -28.36
C ASN A 14 42.83 39.12 -28.50
N ARG A 15 42.11 39.59 -29.54
CA ARG A 15 41.66 41.01 -29.78
C ARG A 15 40.60 41.03 -30.91
N SER A 16 39.67 41.98 -31.09
CA SER A 16 39.45 43.35 -30.58
C SER A 16 37.98 43.77 -30.86
N THR A 17 37.12 44.14 -29.90
CA THR A 17 36.77 45.49 -29.34
C THR A 17 35.99 46.50 -30.22
N LYS A 18 35.02 47.21 -29.58
CA LYS A 18 34.40 48.54 -29.90
C LYS A 18 33.37 48.60 -31.06
N LYS A 19 32.35 49.50 -31.08
CA LYS A 19 31.60 50.28 -30.06
C LYS A 19 30.38 50.99 -30.73
N ALA A 20 29.50 51.58 -29.91
CA ALA A 20 28.58 52.71 -30.20
C ALA A 20 27.14 52.43 -30.69
N ALA A 21 26.26 53.39 -30.40
CA ALA A 21 24.80 53.39 -30.59
C ALA A 21 24.34 54.63 -31.39
N GLY A 22 23.12 54.57 -31.93
CA GLY A 22 22.46 55.67 -32.65
C GLY A 22 20.96 55.37 -32.81
N ASP A 23 20.13 56.40 -32.85
CA ASP A 23 18.68 56.33 -32.56
C ASP A 23 17.77 56.46 -33.80
N SER A 24 16.47 56.25 -33.58
CA SER A 24 15.29 56.65 -34.40
C SER A 24 14.66 55.68 -35.45
N LYS A 25 13.33 55.85 -35.60
CA LYS A 25 12.28 55.07 -36.29
C LYS A 25 11.93 55.71 -37.68
N PRO A 26 11.20 55.08 -38.65
CA PRO A 26 9.84 54.51 -38.44
C PRO A 26 9.28 53.37 -39.35
N GLY A 27 8.31 52.60 -38.83
CA GLY A 27 6.98 52.31 -39.43
C GLY A 27 6.74 51.34 -40.62
N SER A 28 6.25 50.12 -40.32
CA SER A 28 5.18 49.32 -41.03
C SER A 28 5.42 48.83 -42.49
N PRO A 29 4.67 47.83 -43.05
CA PRO A 29 3.47 47.08 -42.59
C PRO A 29 3.62 45.51 -42.65
N PRO A 30 2.56 44.66 -42.48
CA PRO A 30 2.67 43.23 -42.06
C PRO A 30 2.58 42.15 -43.18
N PRO A 31 2.87 40.85 -42.88
CA PRO A 31 2.87 39.74 -43.85
C PRO A 31 1.46 39.21 -44.26
N PRO A 32 1.36 38.44 -45.37
CA PRO A 32 0.11 38.30 -46.14
C PRO A 32 -0.80 37.12 -45.77
N LYS A 33 -2.06 37.21 -46.22
CA LYS A 33 -3.07 36.14 -46.23
C LYS A 33 -2.99 35.35 -47.54
N TYR A 34 -3.27 34.04 -47.48
CA TYR A 34 -3.58 33.24 -48.68
C TYR A 34 -5.06 33.31 -49.02
N SER A 35 -5.36 33.36 -50.31
CA SER A 35 -6.71 33.33 -50.91
C SER A 35 -6.73 32.27 -52.00
N GLU A 36 -7.83 31.55 -52.12
CA GLU A 36 -8.15 30.82 -53.35
C GLU A 36 -8.32 31.83 -54.50
N LYS A 37 -7.86 31.50 -55.72
CA LYS A 37 -8.78 31.19 -56.83
C LYS A 37 -8.12 30.84 -58.17
N ASP A 38 -8.92 30.11 -58.94
CA ASP A 38 -9.02 30.01 -60.40
C ASP A 38 -7.85 29.42 -61.20
N SER A 39 -8.05 28.16 -61.58
CA SER A 39 -7.38 27.46 -62.67
C SER A 39 -8.06 27.76 -64.01
N LEU A 40 -7.26 27.90 -65.07
CA LEU A 40 -7.73 28.09 -66.44
C LEU A 40 -6.77 27.35 -67.38
N PHE A 41 -7.20 26.22 -67.93
CA PHE A 41 -6.82 25.79 -69.28
C PHE A 41 -7.90 24.85 -69.88
N THR A 42 -8.27 25.22 -71.10
CA THR A 42 -9.19 24.61 -72.09
C THR A 42 -8.53 23.43 -72.81
N SER A 43 -9.17 22.57 -73.63
CA SER A 43 -10.58 22.34 -74.05
C SER A 43 -10.65 20.98 -74.80
N ASP A 44 -11.85 20.59 -75.28
CA ASP A 44 -12.12 19.62 -76.36
C ASP A 44 -11.89 18.12 -76.04
N ASN A 45 -12.62 17.09 -76.53
CA ASN A 45 -13.94 16.87 -77.16
C ASN A 45 -14.12 15.31 -77.21
N LEU A 46 -15.27 14.63 -77.41
CA LEU A 46 -16.69 14.94 -77.67
C LEU A 46 -17.54 13.66 -77.33
N ASP A 47 -18.86 13.68 -77.59
CA ASP A 47 -19.79 12.55 -77.91
C ASP A 47 -20.11 11.44 -76.85
N ASP A 48 -21.35 10.95 -76.65
CA ASP A 48 -22.69 11.38 -77.12
C ASP A 48 -23.82 10.70 -76.28
N ASN A 49 -25.00 11.34 -76.12
CA ASN A 49 -26.32 10.85 -75.60
C ASN A 49 -26.40 10.08 -74.23
N ASP A 50 -27.49 10.08 -73.44
CA ASP A 50 -28.91 10.39 -73.70
C ASP A 50 -29.67 10.91 -72.43
N SER A 51 -30.91 11.31 -72.65
CA SER A 51 -31.93 12.08 -71.91
C SER A 51 -32.37 11.77 -70.44
N ASP A 52 -32.57 12.88 -69.71
CA ASP A 52 -33.60 13.25 -68.70
C ASP A 52 -34.10 12.34 -67.54
N MET A 53 -33.79 12.77 -66.30
CA MET A 53 -34.82 13.34 -65.39
C MET A 53 -34.19 14.16 -64.23
N PRO A 54 -34.80 15.28 -63.78
CA PRO A 54 -34.15 16.22 -62.85
C PRO A 54 -34.27 15.83 -61.37
N VAL A 55 -33.13 15.54 -60.73
CA VAL A 55 -33.04 15.36 -59.27
C VAL A 55 -33.19 16.72 -58.56
N ARG A 56 -34.25 16.86 -57.76
CA ARG A 56 -34.53 18.03 -56.93
C ARG A 56 -33.50 18.15 -55.80
N ARG A 57 -32.45 18.95 -56.00
CA ARG A 57 -31.44 19.26 -54.96
C ARG A 57 -32.09 19.87 -53.71
N GLU A 58 -32.18 19.11 -52.63
CA GLU A 58 -32.44 19.66 -51.30
C GLU A 58 -31.25 20.54 -50.86
N LYS A 59 -31.55 21.70 -50.28
CA LYS A 59 -30.53 22.63 -49.78
C LYS A 59 -29.97 22.11 -48.47
N ALA A 60 -28.64 22.02 -48.37
CA ALA A 60 -27.96 21.69 -47.13
C ALA A 60 -28.43 22.61 -45.97
N PRO A 61 -28.66 22.06 -44.76
CA PRO A 61 -29.15 22.85 -43.64
C PRO A 61 -28.11 23.90 -43.23
N LYS A 62 -28.54 25.16 -43.09
CA LYS A 62 -27.68 26.25 -42.62
C LYS A 62 -27.18 25.95 -41.21
N SER A 63 -25.87 26.03 -41.02
CA SER A 63 -25.20 25.95 -39.71
C SER A 63 -25.75 27.02 -38.76
N THR A 64 -26.67 26.66 -37.87
CA THR A 64 -27.08 27.48 -36.74
C THR A 64 -25.98 27.50 -35.69
N ALA A 65 -25.34 28.66 -35.50
CA ALA A 65 -24.33 28.84 -34.45
C ALA A 65 -24.95 28.59 -33.07
N VAL A 66 -24.31 27.73 -32.27
CA VAL A 66 -24.71 27.46 -30.88
C VAL A 66 -24.46 28.71 -30.03
N PRO A 67 -25.43 29.20 -29.23
CA PRO A 67 -25.26 30.43 -28.45
C PRO A 67 -24.17 30.27 -27.37
N ARG A 68 -23.17 31.17 -27.39
CA ARG A 68 -22.02 31.18 -26.46
C ARG A 68 -22.43 31.22 -24.98
N GLN A 69 -23.62 31.77 -24.67
CA GLN A 69 -24.22 31.87 -23.34
C GLN A 69 -24.48 30.52 -22.64
N SER A 70 -24.71 29.42 -23.37
CA SER A 70 -25.10 28.14 -22.74
C SER A 70 -23.95 27.49 -21.95
N ASN A 71 -22.70 27.73 -22.36
CA ASN A 71 -21.53 27.09 -21.77
C ASN A 71 -21.13 27.74 -20.43
N GLU A 72 -21.29 29.05 -20.28
CA GLU A 72 -20.92 29.76 -19.04
C GLU A 72 -21.84 29.39 -17.88
N TRP A 73 -23.15 29.30 -18.12
CA TRP A 73 -24.11 28.91 -17.07
C TRP A 73 -23.89 27.48 -16.56
N GLN A 74 -23.61 26.54 -17.46
CA GLN A 74 -23.28 25.15 -17.10
C GLN A 74 -21.95 25.05 -16.34
N LEU A 75 -20.94 25.84 -16.74
CA LEU A 75 -19.65 25.92 -16.04
C LEU A 75 -19.82 26.49 -14.62
N ASN A 76 -20.64 27.53 -14.47
CA ASN A 76 -20.97 28.11 -13.17
C ASN A 76 -21.72 27.11 -12.28
N GLN A 77 -22.70 26.37 -12.82
CA GLN A 77 -23.41 25.34 -12.07
C GLN A 77 -22.46 24.24 -11.56
N TYR A 78 -21.50 23.81 -12.39
CA TYR A 78 -20.49 22.81 -12.01
C TYR A 78 -19.66 23.24 -10.80
N TRP A 79 -19.16 24.48 -10.80
CA TRP A 79 -18.37 25.02 -9.68
C TRP A 79 -19.22 25.24 -8.43
N VAL A 80 -20.46 25.71 -8.57
CA VAL A 80 -21.41 25.85 -7.44
C VAL A 80 -21.69 24.50 -6.78
N HIS A 81 -21.98 23.45 -7.56
CA HIS A 81 -22.20 22.12 -7.00
C HIS A 81 -20.98 21.58 -6.24
N ILE A 82 -19.76 21.76 -6.79
CA ILE A 82 -18.52 21.36 -6.10
C ILE A 82 -18.33 22.16 -4.81
N ALA A 83 -18.51 23.48 -4.83
CA ALA A 83 -18.37 24.32 -3.64
C ALA A 83 -19.37 23.93 -2.54
N VAL A 84 -20.64 23.71 -2.91
CA VAL A 84 -21.71 23.31 -2.00
C VAL A 84 -21.47 21.91 -1.42
N LEU A 85 -21.09 20.93 -2.24
CA LEU A 85 -20.73 19.58 -1.77
C LEU A 85 -19.48 19.59 -0.88
N THR A 86 -18.49 20.41 -1.20
CA THR A 86 -17.29 20.59 -0.36
C THR A 86 -17.67 21.18 1.00
N LEU A 87 -18.54 22.20 1.02
CA LEU A 87 -19.03 22.84 2.24
C LEU A 87 -19.82 21.86 3.12
N PHE A 88 -20.79 21.12 2.57
CA PHE A 88 -21.55 20.12 3.35
C PHE A 88 -20.67 18.94 3.81
N SER A 89 -19.71 18.51 2.98
CA SER A 89 -18.76 17.46 3.37
C SER A 89 -17.83 17.94 4.50
N ALA A 90 -17.38 19.19 4.46
CA ALA A 90 -16.61 19.82 5.54
C ALA A 90 -17.44 19.97 6.82
N ILE A 91 -18.67 20.48 6.73
CA ILE A 91 -19.57 20.61 7.89
C ILE A 91 -19.79 19.25 8.54
N THR A 92 -20.21 18.24 7.77
CA THR A 92 -20.48 16.89 8.32
C THR A 92 -19.24 16.26 8.95
N ARG A 93 -18.06 16.37 8.34
CA ARG A 93 -16.85 15.72 8.86
C ARG A 93 -16.21 16.49 10.01
N PHE A 94 -16.22 17.82 9.99
CA PHE A 94 -15.59 18.63 11.05
C PHE A 94 -16.49 18.91 12.25
N TYR A 95 -17.82 18.77 12.12
CA TYR A 95 -18.73 18.94 13.25
C TYR A 95 -18.39 17.98 14.40
N LYS A 96 -18.28 18.52 15.63
CA LYS A 96 -17.95 17.76 16.86
C LYS A 96 -16.68 16.87 16.76
N ILE A 97 -15.70 17.22 15.93
CA ILE A 97 -14.50 16.39 15.70
C ILE A 97 -13.68 16.09 16.98
N GLY A 98 -13.64 17.03 17.91
CA GLY A 98 -13.00 16.89 19.23
C GLY A 98 -13.94 16.47 20.37
N PHE A 99 -15.15 15.96 20.09
CA PHE A 99 -16.16 15.71 21.15
C PHE A 99 -15.77 14.57 22.10
N SER A 100 -15.15 13.50 21.60
CA SER A 100 -14.53 12.49 22.45
C SER A 100 -13.05 12.79 22.65
N ASN A 101 -12.65 12.94 23.91
CA ASN A 101 -11.26 13.09 24.34
C ASN A 101 -10.56 11.74 24.60
N ARG A 102 -11.09 10.63 24.06
CA ARG A 102 -10.49 9.29 24.15
C ARG A 102 -10.00 8.79 22.81
N VAL A 103 -8.98 7.92 22.85
CA VAL A 103 -8.46 7.15 21.72
C VAL A 103 -9.48 6.09 21.30
N ILE A 104 -9.89 6.10 20.03
CA ILE A 104 -10.97 5.28 19.48
C ILE A 104 -10.40 4.03 18.73
N PHE A 105 -11.28 3.12 18.30
CA PHE A 105 -10.96 1.95 17.45
C PHE A 105 -9.95 2.30 16.35
N ASP A 106 -8.89 1.49 16.22
CA ASP A 106 -7.71 1.60 15.32
C ASP A 106 -6.93 2.93 15.31
N GLU A 107 -7.48 4.02 15.84
CA GLU A 107 -6.78 5.28 16.10
C GLU A 107 -5.58 5.04 17.04
N ALA A 108 -5.74 4.14 18.02
CA ALA A 108 -4.67 3.65 18.88
C ALA A 108 -3.45 3.13 18.10
N HIS A 109 -3.68 2.26 17.11
CA HIS A 109 -2.61 1.69 16.29
C HIS A 109 -1.99 2.76 15.40
N HIS A 110 -2.81 3.56 14.71
CA HIS A 110 -2.34 4.46 13.66
C HIS A 110 -1.67 5.73 14.19
N MET A 111 -2.18 6.34 15.28
CA MET A 111 -1.46 7.40 15.99
C MET A 111 -0.23 6.84 16.73
N GLY A 112 -0.32 5.62 17.27
CA GLY A 112 0.84 4.90 17.81
C GLY A 112 1.96 4.70 16.78
N PHE A 113 1.63 4.57 15.48
CA PHE A 113 2.62 4.55 14.40
C PHE A 113 3.06 5.95 13.94
N GLY A 114 2.16 6.95 13.98
CA GLY A 114 2.51 8.36 13.74
C GLY A 114 3.58 8.86 14.72
N GLY A 115 3.38 8.59 16.02
CA GLY A 115 4.32 8.97 17.07
C GLY A 115 5.69 8.33 16.94
N LYS A 116 5.80 7.18 16.26
CA LYS A 116 7.09 6.54 15.95
C LYS A 116 7.85 7.28 14.84
N TYR A 117 7.17 7.93 13.90
CA TYR A 117 7.81 8.85 12.95
C TYR A 117 8.32 10.12 13.63
N VAL A 118 7.54 10.69 14.57
CA VAL A 118 7.96 11.83 15.40
C VAL A 118 9.19 11.46 16.24
N ASN A 119 9.16 10.29 16.89
CA ASN A 119 10.28 9.78 17.69
C ASN A 119 11.48 9.27 16.86
N HIS A 120 11.33 9.10 15.55
CA HIS A 120 12.27 8.46 14.63
C HIS A 120 12.59 6.98 14.93
N THR A 121 11.68 6.25 15.60
CA THR A 121 11.90 4.87 16.05
C THR A 121 11.34 3.85 15.05
N PHE A 122 12.17 2.89 14.63
CA PHE A 122 11.77 1.91 13.63
C PHE A 122 10.68 0.95 14.12
N TYR A 123 9.74 0.62 13.23
CA TYR A 123 8.65 -0.30 13.51
C TYR A 123 8.23 -1.09 12.27
N HIS A 124 7.54 -2.20 12.53
CA HIS A 124 6.91 -3.05 11.53
C HIS A 124 5.40 -2.90 11.60
N ASP A 125 4.73 -2.89 10.45
CA ASP A 125 3.27 -2.89 10.29
C ASP A 125 2.91 -3.55 8.95
N VAL A 126 1.69 -4.08 8.83
CA VAL A 126 1.20 -4.78 7.62
C VAL A 126 0.90 -3.86 6.44
N HIS A 127 0.81 -2.54 6.64
CA HIS A 127 0.44 -1.60 5.58
C HIS A 127 1.63 -0.76 5.08
N PRO A 128 1.62 -0.34 3.80
CA PRO A 128 2.56 0.65 3.27
C PRO A 128 2.61 1.96 4.08
N PRO A 129 3.71 2.74 3.98
CA PRO A 129 4.00 3.78 4.96
C PRO A 129 3.29 5.12 4.74
N LEU A 130 2.77 5.45 3.55
CA LEU A 130 2.34 6.82 3.22
C LEU A 130 1.28 7.37 4.18
N ALA A 131 0.19 6.62 4.41
CA ALA A 131 -0.90 7.10 5.24
C ALA A 131 -0.46 7.25 6.72
N LYS A 132 0.43 6.38 7.21
CA LYS A 132 1.01 6.51 8.57
C LYS A 132 2.00 7.68 8.65
N MET A 133 2.78 7.96 7.60
CA MET A 133 3.63 9.16 7.51
C MET A 133 2.80 10.45 7.50
N LEU A 134 1.62 10.45 6.86
CA LEU A 134 0.71 11.59 6.88
C LEU A 134 0.06 11.79 8.25
N ILE A 135 -0.25 10.72 8.99
CA ILE A 135 -0.68 10.82 10.40
C ILE A 135 0.47 11.39 11.26
N GLY A 136 1.69 10.87 11.14
CA GLY A 136 2.87 11.41 11.83
C GLY A 136 3.21 12.86 11.45
N LEU A 137 2.92 13.28 10.21
CA LEU A 137 3.00 14.68 9.79
C LEU A 137 1.94 15.53 10.52
N SER A 138 0.71 15.04 10.66
CA SER A 138 -0.33 15.74 11.42
C SER A 138 0.07 15.94 12.89
N GLU A 139 0.76 14.97 13.47
CA GLU A 139 1.28 15.04 14.83
C GLU A 139 2.45 16.03 14.96
N ALA A 140 3.43 15.95 14.05
CA ALA A 140 4.55 16.89 14.01
C ALA A 140 4.09 18.35 13.83
N LEU A 141 3.05 18.59 13.02
CA LEU A 141 2.43 19.91 12.84
C LEU A 141 1.76 20.46 14.11
N THR A 142 1.39 19.61 15.08
CA THR A 142 0.89 20.07 16.39
C THR A 142 2.00 20.36 17.41
N GLY A 143 3.26 20.06 17.08
CA GLY A 143 4.35 20.07 18.05
C GLY A 143 4.30 18.92 19.06
N PHE A 144 3.65 17.80 18.70
CA PHE A 144 3.69 16.59 19.53
C PHE A 144 5.13 16.10 19.67
N ASP A 145 5.52 15.73 20.89
CA ASP A 145 6.88 15.34 21.27
C ASP A 145 7.11 13.82 21.26
N GLY A 146 6.07 13.03 20.93
CA GLY A 146 6.14 11.57 20.95
C GLY A 146 6.05 10.94 22.34
N SER A 147 5.73 11.72 23.39
CA SER A 147 5.71 11.23 24.79
C SER A 147 4.49 10.37 25.16
N PHE A 148 3.37 10.53 24.45
CA PHE A 148 2.11 9.85 24.76
C PHE A 148 1.98 8.53 23.98
N ASP A 149 1.75 7.43 24.72
CA ASP A 149 1.43 6.12 24.15
C ASP A 149 -0.09 5.98 23.95
N PHE A 150 -0.52 5.93 22.68
CA PHE A 150 -1.93 5.95 22.26
C PHE A 150 -2.66 4.63 22.54
N LYS A 151 -2.80 4.26 23.82
CA LYS A 151 -3.52 3.05 24.24
C LYS A 151 -5.02 3.19 23.98
N SER A 152 -5.66 2.12 23.51
CA SER A 152 -7.13 2.10 23.25
C SER A 152 -7.92 2.53 24.49
N GLY A 153 -8.92 3.40 24.31
CA GLY A 153 -9.77 3.92 25.39
C GLY A 153 -9.10 4.94 26.32
N SER A 154 -7.78 5.15 26.24
CA SER A 154 -7.09 6.16 27.05
C SER A 154 -7.58 7.57 26.73
N ARG A 155 -7.56 8.48 27.72
CA ARG A 155 -7.85 9.90 27.51
C ARG A 155 -6.61 10.61 26.98
N PHE A 156 -6.78 11.46 25.96
CA PHE A 156 -5.70 12.32 25.50
C PHE A 156 -5.31 13.33 26.59
N PRO A 157 -4.02 13.53 26.87
CA PRO A 157 -3.55 14.55 27.79
C PRO A 157 -3.67 15.95 27.15
N ALA A 158 -3.69 16.99 27.98
CA ALA A 158 -3.97 18.36 27.54
C ALA A 158 -2.96 18.95 26.54
N ASN A 159 -1.74 18.40 26.48
CA ASN A 159 -0.69 18.78 25.52
C ASN A 159 -0.83 18.12 24.13
N VAL A 160 -1.69 17.11 23.96
CA VAL A 160 -1.88 16.40 22.68
C VAL A 160 -3.07 16.98 21.94
N ASN A 161 -2.83 17.70 20.85
CA ASN A 161 -3.89 18.30 20.02
C ASN A 161 -4.51 17.28 19.04
N TYR A 162 -5.14 16.24 19.59
CA TYR A 162 -5.85 15.20 18.83
C TYR A 162 -6.96 15.78 17.93
N THR A 163 -7.57 16.90 18.32
CA THR A 163 -8.57 17.62 17.53
C THR A 163 -8.00 18.06 16.17
N PHE A 164 -6.78 18.60 16.13
CA PHE A 164 -6.11 18.94 14.87
C PHE A 164 -5.73 17.69 14.07
N MET A 165 -5.21 16.64 14.72
CA MET A 165 -4.82 15.40 14.06
C MET A 165 -6.02 14.73 13.36
N ARG A 166 -7.18 14.70 14.04
CA ARG A 166 -8.46 14.26 13.47
C ARG A 166 -8.97 15.19 12.36
N LEU A 167 -8.88 16.51 12.54
CA LEU A 167 -9.26 17.49 11.50
C LEU A 167 -8.43 17.31 10.22
N PHE A 168 -7.12 17.10 10.36
CA PHE A 168 -6.20 16.81 9.26
C PHE A 168 -6.63 15.53 8.52
N ASN A 169 -6.89 14.43 9.21
CA ASN A 169 -7.33 13.21 8.55
C ASN A 169 -8.72 13.35 7.90
N ALA A 170 -9.65 14.02 8.60
CA ALA A 170 -10.99 14.31 8.09
C ALA A 170 -10.96 15.15 6.81
N SER A 171 -9.95 15.99 6.59
CA SER A 171 -9.80 16.77 5.36
C SER A 171 -9.67 15.90 4.10
N PHE A 172 -9.03 14.72 4.18
CA PHE A 172 -9.01 13.74 3.10
C PHE A 172 -10.42 13.21 2.81
N GLY A 173 -11.17 12.89 3.87
CA GLY A 173 -12.58 12.49 3.77
C GLY A 173 -13.48 13.58 3.18
N VAL A 174 -13.18 14.87 3.39
CA VAL A 174 -13.97 15.98 2.82
C VAL A 174 -13.99 15.93 1.29
N THR A 175 -12.91 15.49 0.66
CA THR A 175 -12.77 15.45 -0.81
C THR A 175 -13.69 14.43 -1.50
N LEU A 176 -14.20 13.42 -0.80
CA LEU A 176 -14.89 12.28 -1.40
C LEU A 176 -16.15 12.68 -2.19
N ALA A 177 -16.99 13.53 -1.61
CA ALA A 177 -18.23 14.02 -2.22
C ALA A 177 -18.00 14.87 -3.49
N PRO A 178 -17.15 15.93 -3.48
CA PRO A 178 -16.84 16.69 -4.69
C PRO A 178 -16.07 15.86 -5.73
N MET A 179 -15.22 14.89 -5.33
CA MET A 179 -14.59 13.96 -6.28
C MET A 179 -15.61 13.03 -6.94
N ALA A 180 -16.64 12.54 -6.22
CA ALA A 180 -17.70 11.72 -6.81
C ALA A 180 -18.49 12.52 -7.86
N TYR A 181 -18.84 13.77 -7.54
CA TYR A 181 -19.46 14.70 -8.48
C TYR A 181 -18.62 14.91 -9.74
N ALA A 182 -17.34 15.26 -9.58
CA ALA A 182 -16.41 15.50 -10.67
C ALA A 182 -16.16 14.24 -11.54
N THR A 183 -16.15 13.06 -10.91
CA THR A 183 -16.05 11.76 -11.59
C THR A 183 -17.25 11.54 -12.50
N MET A 184 -18.46 11.63 -11.95
CA MET A 184 -19.71 11.43 -12.68
C MET A 184 -19.89 12.41 -13.84
N ALA A 185 -19.54 13.69 -13.62
CA ALA A 185 -19.53 14.71 -14.67
C ALA A 185 -18.46 14.45 -15.76
N SER A 186 -17.33 13.83 -15.41
CA SER A 186 -16.29 13.44 -16.37
C SER A 186 -16.66 12.21 -17.18
N LEU A 187 -17.43 11.28 -16.60
CA LEU A 187 -18.07 10.13 -17.28
C LEU A 187 -19.23 10.54 -18.21
N GLY A 188 -19.64 11.82 -18.24
CA GLY A 188 -20.70 12.33 -19.11
C GLY A 188 -22.12 12.21 -18.56
N CYS A 189 -22.26 12.04 -17.23
CA CYS A 189 -23.56 12.07 -16.55
C CYS A 189 -24.11 13.51 -16.46
N SER A 190 -25.42 13.69 -16.25
CA SER A 190 -25.98 15.03 -16.04
C SER A 190 -25.53 15.65 -14.70
N PRO A 191 -25.61 16.99 -14.55
CA PRO A 191 -25.35 17.64 -13.26
C PRO A 191 -26.23 17.12 -12.11
N ASN A 192 -27.43 16.60 -12.41
CA ASN A 192 -28.35 16.06 -11.42
C ASN A 192 -27.89 14.69 -10.90
N ALA A 193 -27.46 13.79 -11.79
CA ALA A 193 -26.90 12.49 -11.38
C ALA A 193 -25.55 12.64 -10.69
N ALA A 194 -24.71 13.57 -11.17
CA ALA A 194 -23.46 13.91 -10.50
C ALA A 194 -23.72 14.48 -9.08
N LEU A 195 -24.70 15.38 -8.93
CA LEU A 195 -25.10 15.92 -7.62
C LEU A 195 -25.64 14.83 -6.69
N LEU A 196 -26.50 13.94 -7.19
CA LEU A 196 -26.99 12.79 -6.44
C LEU A 196 -25.84 11.90 -5.95
N ALA A 197 -24.87 11.54 -6.80
CA ALA A 197 -23.70 10.76 -6.38
C ALA A 197 -22.90 11.47 -5.28
N GLY A 198 -22.67 12.77 -5.42
CA GLY A 198 -22.02 13.59 -4.39
C GLY A 198 -22.80 13.62 -3.07
N LEU A 199 -24.13 13.74 -3.11
CA LEU A 199 -25.00 13.72 -1.93
C LEU A 199 -25.00 12.35 -1.23
N LEU A 200 -25.11 11.25 -1.98
CA LEU A 200 -25.07 9.88 -1.43
C LEU A 200 -23.75 9.59 -0.70
N VAL A 201 -22.62 10.11 -1.21
CA VAL A 201 -21.29 10.00 -0.56
C VAL A 201 -21.11 10.99 0.59
N CYS A 202 -21.70 12.17 0.51
CA CYS A 202 -21.62 13.19 1.56
C CYS A 202 -22.40 12.75 2.81
N PHE A 203 -23.60 12.21 2.61
CA PHE A 203 -24.59 11.86 3.63
C PHE A 203 -24.69 10.34 3.88
N ASP A 204 -23.58 9.61 3.75
CA ASP A 204 -23.48 8.26 4.31
C ASP A 204 -22.84 8.31 5.71
N ASN A 205 -23.48 7.65 6.67
CA ASN A 205 -23.05 7.67 8.07
C ASN A 205 -21.70 6.98 8.26
N ALA A 206 -21.45 5.84 7.60
CA ALA A 206 -20.22 5.07 7.78
C ALA A 206 -19.00 5.77 7.15
N LEU A 207 -19.13 6.26 5.91
CA LEU A 207 -18.10 7.06 5.23
C LEU A 207 -17.78 8.34 6.01
N CYS A 208 -18.77 8.96 6.65
CA CYS A 208 -18.55 10.10 7.53
C CYS A 208 -17.81 9.69 8.81
N THR A 209 -18.29 8.69 9.55
CA THR A 209 -17.70 8.24 10.82
C THR A 209 -16.24 7.80 10.64
N ILE A 210 -15.94 6.94 9.66
CA ILE A 210 -14.57 6.43 9.44
C ILE A 210 -13.58 7.53 9.04
N SER A 211 -14.07 8.59 8.39
CA SER A 211 -13.25 9.74 8.00
C SER A 211 -12.86 10.64 9.18
N ARG A 212 -13.54 10.56 10.32
CA ARG A 212 -13.44 11.52 11.43
C ARG A 212 -12.37 11.20 12.48
N PHE A 213 -11.86 9.98 12.50
CA PHE A 213 -10.79 9.55 13.42
C PHE A 213 -9.46 9.46 12.68
N ALA A 214 -8.32 9.40 13.37
CA ALA A 214 -7.01 9.30 12.72
C ALA A 214 -6.75 7.86 12.19
N LEU A 215 -7.50 7.48 11.14
CA LEU A 215 -7.51 6.17 10.50
C LEU A 215 -6.98 6.24 9.06
N LEU A 216 -6.29 5.19 8.62
CA LEU A 216 -5.75 5.12 7.26
C LEU A 216 -6.83 5.09 6.18
N ASP A 217 -8.06 4.67 6.52
CA ASP A 217 -9.14 4.49 5.55
C ASP A 217 -9.63 5.81 4.95
N ALA A 218 -9.55 6.94 5.66
CA ALA A 218 -9.89 8.26 5.10
C ALA A 218 -8.96 8.63 3.93
N MET A 219 -7.65 8.39 4.10
CA MET A 219 -6.62 8.64 3.09
C MET A 219 -6.72 7.62 1.95
N LEU A 220 -6.97 6.34 2.26
CA LEU A 220 -7.21 5.30 1.26
C LEU A 220 -8.41 5.64 0.37
N LEU A 221 -9.54 6.05 0.97
CA LEU A 221 -10.73 6.46 0.24
C LEU A 221 -10.44 7.70 -0.63
N CYS A 222 -9.72 8.70 -0.10
CA CYS A 222 -9.33 9.89 -0.86
C CYS A 222 -8.45 9.53 -2.08
N PHE A 223 -7.42 8.70 -1.91
CA PHE A 223 -6.57 8.30 -3.03
C PHE A 223 -7.28 7.36 -4.01
N THR A 224 -8.21 6.52 -3.54
CA THR A 224 -9.09 5.72 -4.41
C THR A 224 -10.00 6.61 -5.24
N ALA A 225 -10.69 7.56 -4.61
CA ALA A 225 -11.53 8.56 -5.29
C ALA A 225 -10.74 9.39 -6.31
N MET A 226 -9.51 9.79 -5.97
CA MET A 226 -8.61 10.50 -6.86
C MET A 226 -8.15 9.63 -8.06
N SER A 227 -7.93 8.33 -7.87
CA SER A 227 -7.64 7.39 -8.97
C SER A 227 -8.82 7.24 -9.93
N VAL A 228 -10.04 7.09 -9.40
CA VAL A 228 -11.26 6.95 -10.23
C VAL A 228 -11.60 8.27 -10.94
N LEU A 229 -11.44 9.41 -10.26
CA LEU A 229 -11.56 10.73 -10.88
C LEU A 229 -10.56 10.89 -12.02
N SER A 230 -9.29 10.52 -11.79
CA SER A 230 -8.25 10.63 -12.83
C SER A 230 -8.52 9.70 -14.02
N LEU A 231 -8.99 8.48 -13.76
CA LEU A 231 -9.43 7.52 -14.77
C LEU A 231 -10.64 8.05 -15.57
N SER A 232 -11.62 8.67 -14.91
CA SER A 232 -12.77 9.28 -15.60
C SER A 232 -12.37 10.47 -16.48
N GLY A 233 -11.35 11.23 -16.05
CA GLY A 233 -10.71 12.25 -16.88
C GLY A 233 -9.97 11.67 -18.08
N LEU A 234 -9.26 10.55 -17.91
CA LEU A 234 -8.60 9.84 -19.00
C LEU A 234 -9.63 9.35 -20.03
N TYR A 235 -10.71 8.71 -19.57
CA TYR A 235 -11.85 8.30 -20.38
C TYR A 235 -12.48 9.46 -21.17
N LYS A 236 -12.70 10.61 -20.52
CA LYS A 236 -13.26 11.82 -21.15
C LYS A 236 -12.44 12.29 -22.36
N TYR A 237 -11.12 12.11 -22.34
CA TYR A 237 -10.22 12.49 -23.43
C TYR A 237 -9.73 11.30 -24.27
N ARG A 238 -10.33 10.10 -24.15
CA ARG A 238 -9.91 8.87 -24.87
C ARG A 238 -9.87 9.04 -26.40
N ASN A 239 -10.82 9.82 -26.94
CA ASN A 239 -10.92 10.15 -28.37
C ASN A 239 -9.96 11.27 -28.81
N GLN A 240 -9.11 11.78 -27.93
CA GLN A 240 -8.08 12.80 -28.19
C GLN A 240 -6.73 12.34 -27.60
N PRO A 241 -6.22 11.16 -28.00
CA PRO A 241 -4.97 10.63 -27.46
C PRO A 241 -3.80 11.57 -27.75
N PHE A 242 -2.79 11.53 -26.89
CA PHE A 242 -1.59 12.40 -26.95
C PHE A 242 -1.84 13.91 -26.86
N SER A 243 -3.09 14.37 -26.68
CA SER A 243 -3.37 15.75 -26.31
C SER A 243 -2.82 16.08 -24.91
N MET A 244 -2.52 17.35 -24.65
CA MET A 244 -2.06 17.80 -23.32
C MET A 244 -3.08 17.49 -22.22
N ALA A 245 -4.38 17.52 -22.54
CA ALA A 245 -5.44 17.14 -21.62
C ALA A 245 -5.40 15.63 -21.30
N TRP A 246 -5.21 14.79 -22.33
CA TRP A 246 -5.07 13.34 -22.16
C TRP A 246 -3.83 12.98 -21.33
N PHE A 247 -2.66 13.55 -21.65
CA PHE A 247 -1.43 13.34 -20.87
C PHE A 247 -1.56 13.78 -19.41
N LYS A 248 -2.19 14.93 -19.15
CA LYS A 248 -2.45 15.40 -17.78
C LYS A 248 -3.23 14.37 -16.95
N TRP A 249 -4.30 13.80 -17.53
CA TRP A 249 -5.12 12.80 -16.82
C TRP A 249 -4.43 11.44 -16.72
N LEU A 250 -3.64 11.03 -17.72
CA LEU A 250 -2.81 9.83 -17.66
C LEU A 250 -1.79 9.93 -16.51
N LEU A 251 -1.06 11.05 -16.41
CA LEU A 251 -0.09 11.29 -15.34
C LEU A 251 -0.77 11.41 -13.96
N ALA A 252 -1.92 12.09 -13.87
CA ALA A 252 -2.70 12.13 -12.63
C ALA A 252 -3.18 10.73 -12.18
N THR A 253 -3.53 9.86 -13.14
CA THR A 253 -3.87 8.46 -12.87
C THR A 253 -2.64 7.71 -12.34
N GLY A 254 -1.48 7.86 -12.97
CA GLY A 254 -0.22 7.31 -12.49
C GLY A 254 0.16 7.74 -11.07
N VAL A 255 0.07 9.04 -10.79
CA VAL A 255 0.38 9.60 -9.47
C VAL A 255 -0.60 9.08 -8.40
N SER A 256 -1.90 9.10 -8.68
CA SER A 256 -2.92 8.63 -7.74
C SER A 256 -2.84 7.13 -7.47
N LEU A 257 -2.54 6.30 -8.49
CA LEU A 257 -2.26 4.87 -8.30
C LEU A 257 -1.04 4.62 -7.40
N GLY A 258 0.03 5.42 -7.56
CA GLY A 258 1.19 5.37 -6.65
C GLY A 258 0.80 5.69 -5.21
N LEU A 259 0.01 6.74 -5.00
CA LEU A 259 -0.42 7.18 -3.66
C LEU A 259 -1.38 6.18 -3.00
N VAL A 260 -2.36 5.63 -3.72
CA VAL A 260 -3.33 4.66 -3.16
C VAL A 260 -2.65 3.34 -2.80
N ALA A 261 -1.75 2.83 -3.64
CA ALA A 261 -0.95 1.63 -3.34
C ALA A 261 -0.01 1.85 -2.15
N SER A 262 0.51 3.08 -1.97
CA SER A 262 1.39 3.45 -0.86
C SER A 262 0.66 3.69 0.47
N ALA A 263 -0.67 3.71 0.48
CA ALA A 263 -1.49 3.90 1.69
C ALA A 263 -1.94 2.59 2.35
N LYS A 264 -2.54 1.66 1.57
CA LYS A 264 -2.99 0.32 2.02
C LYS A 264 -2.95 -0.60 0.80
N TRP A 265 -2.57 -1.88 0.95
CA TRP A 265 -2.52 -2.81 -0.19
C TRP A 265 -3.88 -3.10 -0.86
N VAL A 266 -5.00 -2.81 -0.18
CA VAL A 266 -6.33 -2.77 -0.80
C VAL A 266 -6.39 -1.78 -1.98
N GLY A 267 -5.52 -0.75 -2.00
CA GLY A 267 -5.33 0.15 -3.12
C GLY A 267 -4.85 -0.50 -4.43
N PHE A 268 -4.26 -1.71 -4.38
CA PHE A 268 -3.97 -2.47 -5.61
C PHE A 268 -5.23 -2.89 -6.37
N LEU A 269 -6.42 -2.87 -5.74
CA LEU A 269 -7.69 -3.10 -6.43
C LEU A 269 -8.06 -1.93 -7.37
N ALA A 270 -7.64 -0.70 -7.03
CA ALA A 270 -7.73 0.45 -7.93
C ALA A 270 -6.71 0.36 -9.09
N VAL A 271 -5.50 -0.15 -8.82
CA VAL A 271 -4.51 -0.49 -9.88
C VAL A 271 -5.09 -1.55 -10.82
N GLY A 272 -5.76 -2.58 -10.30
CA GLY A 272 -6.48 -3.59 -11.07
C GLY A 272 -7.59 -2.99 -11.96
N LEU A 273 -8.38 -2.04 -11.44
CA LEU A 273 -9.43 -1.37 -12.20
C LEU A 273 -8.86 -0.58 -13.37
N VAL A 274 -7.86 0.27 -13.12
CA VAL A 274 -7.19 1.04 -14.18
C VAL A 274 -6.49 0.09 -15.16
N GLY A 275 -5.86 -0.99 -14.68
CA GLY A 275 -5.23 -2.00 -15.53
C GLY A 275 -6.21 -2.66 -16.49
N LEU A 276 -7.37 -3.13 -15.99
CA LEU A 276 -8.40 -3.75 -16.82
C LEU A 276 -9.04 -2.76 -17.81
N TYR A 277 -9.35 -1.52 -17.38
CA TYR A 277 -9.76 -0.46 -18.31
C TYR A 277 -8.71 -0.25 -19.41
N THR A 278 -7.43 -0.17 -19.03
CA THR A 278 -6.33 0.12 -19.94
C THR A 278 -6.12 -0.99 -20.95
N LEU A 279 -6.22 -2.26 -20.53
CA LEU A 279 -6.16 -3.43 -21.41
C LEU A 279 -7.35 -3.47 -22.37
N TYR A 280 -8.55 -3.14 -21.90
CA TYR A 280 -9.74 -3.07 -22.75
C TYR A 280 -9.65 -1.92 -23.78
N GLU A 281 -9.18 -0.74 -23.38
CA GLU A 281 -8.95 0.39 -24.28
C GLU A 281 -7.85 0.10 -25.32
N LEU A 282 -6.76 -0.57 -24.93
CA LEU A 282 -5.71 -1.02 -25.86
C LEU A 282 -6.23 -2.08 -26.85
N TYR A 283 -7.14 -2.96 -26.43
CA TYR A 283 -7.81 -3.92 -27.29
C TYR A 283 -8.78 -3.23 -28.28
N ASP A 284 -9.54 -2.24 -27.82
CA ASP A 284 -10.42 -1.40 -28.66
C ASP A 284 -9.62 -0.64 -29.73
N ILE A 285 -8.47 -0.07 -29.36
CA ILE A 285 -7.54 0.59 -30.29
C ILE A 285 -6.92 -0.41 -31.28
N PHE A 286 -6.57 -1.62 -30.84
CA PHE A 286 -6.05 -2.69 -31.72
C PHE A 286 -7.07 -3.14 -32.78
N GLY A 287 -8.38 -2.99 -32.51
CA GLY A 287 -9.43 -3.22 -33.49
C GLY A 287 -9.56 -2.15 -34.59
N GLN A 288 -8.95 -0.97 -34.42
CA GLN A 288 -9.07 0.17 -35.34
C GLN A 288 -8.01 0.09 -36.45
N LYS A 289 -8.47 -0.10 -37.69
CA LYS A 289 -7.59 -0.29 -38.87
C LYS A 289 -6.84 0.99 -39.27
N GLU A 290 -7.30 2.13 -38.78
CA GLU A 290 -6.82 3.47 -39.06
C GLU A 290 -5.57 3.83 -38.22
N VAL A 291 -5.28 3.07 -37.16
CA VAL A 291 -4.23 3.38 -36.19
C VAL A 291 -2.90 2.72 -36.57
N SER A 292 -1.88 3.52 -36.87
CA SER A 292 -0.57 3.00 -37.28
C SER A 292 0.15 2.21 -36.18
N LEU A 293 1.08 1.33 -36.57
CA LEU A 293 1.92 0.57 -35.63
C LEU A 293 2.75 1.49 -34.70
N ILE A 294 3.23 2.61 -35.22
CA ILE A 294 3.97 3.61 -34.43
C ILE A 294 3.05 4.23 -33.37
N SER A 295 1.79 4.55 -33.73
CA SER A 295 0.80 5.04 -32.77
C SER A 295 0.53 4.00 -31.67
N HIS A 296 0.34 2.73 -32.04
CA HIS A 296 0.19 1.63 -31.08
C HIS A 296 1.36 1.54 -30.10
N LEU A 297 2.61 1.61 -30.58
CA LEU A 297 3.80 1.60 -29.72
C LEU A 297 3.84 2.81 -28.76
N TRP A 298 3.41 3.99 -29.22
CA TRP A 298 3.24 5.16 -28.34
C TRP A 298 2.13 4.97 -27.30
N HIS A 299 0.99 4.39 -27.70
CA HIS A 299 -0.12 4.09 -26.78
C HIS A 299 0.33 3.15 -25.65
N TRP A 300 1.07 2.08 -25.98
CA TRP A 300 1.67 1.16 -25.01
C TRP A 300 2.74 1.85 -24.14
N THR A 301 3.74 2.48 -24.75
CA THR A 301 4.89 3.06 -24.03
C THR A 301 4.45 4.14 -23.04
N THR A 302 3.55 5.04 -23.45
CA THR A 302 3.03 6.10 -22.56
C THR A 302 2.25 5.52 -21.38
N ARG A 303 1.42 4.49 -21.60
CA ARG A 303 0.68 3.79 -20.54
C ARG A 303 1.61 3.02 -19.59
N VAL A 304 2.64 2.33 -20.09
CA VAL A 304 3.61 1.62 -19.23
C VAL A 304 4.39 2.60 -18.35
N VAL A 305 4.88 3.71 -18.92
CA VAL A 305 5.59 4.73 -18.14
C VAL A 305 4.67 5.36 -17.09
N ALA A 306 3.47 5.80 -17.49
CA ALA A 306 2.59 6.53 -16.58
C ALA A 306 1.86 5.64 -15.57
N LEU A 307 1.41 4.44 -15.96
CA LEU A 307 0.54 3.57 -15.14
C LEU A 307 1.29 2.40 -14.49
N VAL A 308 2.59 2.23 -14.75
CA VAL A 308 3.45 1.26 -14.04
C VAL A 308 4.67 1.95 -13.42
N ALA A 309 5.51 2.61 -14.23
CA ALA A 309 6.79 3.15 -13.72
C ALA A 309 6.60 4.28 -12.70
N ILE A 310 5.67 5.23 -12.94
CA ILE A 310 5.36 6.31 -11.98
C ILE A 310 4.78 5.76 -10.65
N PRO A 311 3.74 4.89 -10.64
CA PRO A 311 3.26 4.27 -9.41
C PRO A 311 4.34 3.55 -8.60
N VAL A 312 5.20 2.76 -9.28
CA VAL A 312 6.31 2.04 -8.64
C VAL A 312 7.34 3.03 -8.06
N ALA A 313 7.67 4.10 -8.78
CA ALA A 313 8.60 5.13 -8.31
C ALA A 313 8.06 5.85 -7.06
N ILE A 314 6.76 6.17 -7.02
CA ILE A 314 6.11 6.78 -5.83
C ILE A 314 6.10 5.80 -4.66
N TYR A 315 5.76 4.52 -4.90
CA TYR A 315 5.78 3.49 -3.86
C TYR A 315 7.18 3.33 -3.27
N MET A 316 8.21 3.19 -4.11
CA MET A 316 9.61 3.12 -3.64
C MET A 316 10.03 4.40 -2.91
N LEU A 317 9.65 5.59 -3.41
CA LEU A 317 9.93 6.86 -2.74
C LEU A 317 9.33 6.93 -1.33
N CYS A 318 8.10 6.45 -1.13
CA CYS A 318 7.49 6.38 0.20
C CYS A 318 8.30 5.49 1.16
N PHE A 319 8.91 4.40 0.67
CA PHE A 319 9.82 3.58 1.48
C PHE A 319 11.20 4.23 1.69
N VAL A 320 11.73 4.99 0.72
CA VAL A 320 12.95 5.80 0.93
C VAL A 320 12.75 6.80 2.07
N VAL A 321 11.62 7.54 2.05
CA VAL A 321 11.28 8.48 3.12
C VAL A 321 11.07 7.76 4.45
N HIS A 322 10.35 6.63 4.47
CA HIS A 322 10.14 5.83 5.68
C HIS A 322 11.46 5.38 6.34
N PHE A 323 12.39 4.80 5.58
CA PHE A 323 13.68 4.36 6.13
C PHE A 323 14.58 5.54 6.57
N ASN A 324 14.51 6.68 5.87
CA ASN A 324 15.29 7.88 6.25
C ASN A 324 14.73 8.57 7.50
N LEU A 325 13.41 8.54 7.72
CA LEU A 325 12.77 9.11 8.91
C LEU A 325 12.94 8.21 10.15
N LEU A 326 13.01 6.89 10.00
CA LEU A 326 13.05 5.93 11.11
C LEU A 326 14.47 5.39 11.33
N TYR A 327 15.39 6.26 11.73
CA TYR A 327 16.81 5.94 11.89
C TYR A 327 17.22 5.39 13.27
N LYS A 328 16.30 5.32 14.26
CA LYS A 328 16.58 4.75 15.59
C LYS A 328 16.00 3.33 15.72
N SER A 329 16.64 2.51 16.55
CA SER A 329 16.14 1.17 16.93
C SER A 329 14.77 1.28 17.60
N GLY A 330 13.95 0.24 17.48
CA GLY A 330 12.56 0.24 17.92
C GLY A 330 11.89 -1.11 17.73
N PRO A 331 10.67 -1.32 18.26
CA PRO A 331 10.10 -2.65 18.52
C PRO A 331 9.84 -3.53 17.29
N GLY A 332 9.97 -3.01 16.07
CA GLY A 332 9.83 -3.77 14.83
C GLY A 332 11.12 -4.04 14.07
N ASP A 333 12.29 -3.66 14.60
CA ASP A 333 13.57 -3.87 13.90
C ASP A 333 13.96 -5.36 13.78
N ALA A 334 13.47 -6.21 14.68
CA ALA A 334 13.62 -7.67 14.68
C ALA A 334 13.24 -8.36 13.35
N GLU A 335 12.24 -7.83 12.63
CA GLU A 335 11.76 -8.37 11.34
C GLU A 335 12.77 -8.16 10.18
N MET A 336 13.63 -7.16 10.34
CA MET A 336 14.65 -6.76 9.36
C MET A 336 15.95 -7.55 9.54
N ASP A 337 16.73 -7.64 8.47
CA ASP A 337 18.07 -8.24 8.49
C ASP A 337 18.97 -7.52 9.53
N SER A 338 19.83 -8.26 10.23
CA SER A 338 20.68 -7.70 11.29
C SER A 338 21.64 -6.59 10.79
N LEU A 339 22.01 -6.62 9.51
CA LEU A 339 22.78 -5.54 8.86
C LEU A 339 21.99 -4.22 8.74
N PHE A 340 20.66 -4.28 8.58
CA PHE A 340 19.81 -3.09 8.68
C PHE A 340 19.71 -2.62 10.14
N GLN A 341 19.48 -3.55 11.07
CA GLN A 341 19.38 -3.24 12.50
C GLN A 341 20.63 -2.54 13.04
N ALA A 342 21.85 -2.92 12.61
CA ALA A 342 23.09 -2.24 13.01
C ALA A 342 23.23 -0.81 12.46
N GLY A 343 22.54 -0.50 11.35
CA GLY A 343 22.44 0.86 10.82
C GLY A 343 21.59 1.80 11.67
N LEU A 344 20.75 1.27 12.57
CA LEU A 344 19.85 2.05 13.42
C LEU A 344 20.54 2.55 14.70
N GLN A 345 20.41 3.84 15.00
CA GLN A 345 20.93 4.44 16.23
C GLN A 345 20.31 3.79 17.47
N GLY A 346 21.15 3.44 18.44
CA GLY A 346 20.72 2.78 19.69
C GLY A 346 20.54 1.26 19.55
N SER A 347 20.82 0.69 18.37
CA SER A 347 20.86 -0.76 18.20
C SER A 347 22.04 -1.37 18.93
N GLY A 348 21.78 -2.41 19.73
CA GLY A 348 22.82 -3.21 20.39
C GLY A 348 23.71 -4.04 19.45
N LEU A 349 23.58 -3.87 18.12
CA LEU A 349 24.45 -4.47 17.10
C LEU A 349 25.47 -3.47 16.52
N GLN A 350 25.56 -2.28 17.11
CA GLN A 350 26.59 -1.28 16.81
C GLN A 350 27.89 -1.57 17.54
N ASN A 351 29.02 -1.03 17.05
CA ASN A 351 30.33 -1.06 17.69
C ASN A 351 30.92 -2.45 17.99
N GLN A 352 30.57 -3.46 17.18
CA GLN A 352 31.14 -4.81 17.23
C GLN A 352 32.26 -4.99 16.18
N PRO A 353 33.24 -5.91 16.38
CA PRO A 353 34.34 -6.09 15.43
C PRO A 353 33.90 -6.74 14.11
N LEU A 354 34.56 -6.38 13.01
CA LEU A 354 34.13 -6.77 11.66
C LEU A 354 34.48 -8.23 11.31
N ASP A 355 35.75 -8.60 11.35
CA ASP A 355 36.22 -9.96 11.02
C ASP A 355 36.20 -10.84 12.28
N VAL A 356 35.69 -12.07 12.15
CA VAL A 356 35.59 -13.05 13.26
C VAL A 356 36.90 -13.81 13.41
N ALA A 357 37.38 -13.92 14.64
CA ALA A 357 38.61 -14.64 14.99
C ALA A 357 38.33 -15.89 15.82
N TYR A 358 39.31 -16.79 15.88
CA TYR A 358 39.30 -17.87 16.87
C TYR A 358 39.39 -17.26 18.29
N GLY A 359 38.61 -17.81 19.22
CA GLY A 359 38.39 -17.26 20.55
C GLY A 359 37.31 -16.16 20.62
N SER A 360 36.81 -15.66 19.50
CA SER A 360 35.69 -14.72 19.49
C SER A 360 34.43 -15.34 20.08
N LYS A 361 33.72 -14.55 20.90
CA LYS A 361 32.34 -14.82 21.30
C LYS A 361 31.38 -14.27 20.27
N ILE A 362 30.44 -15.09 19.82
CA ILE A 362 29.48 -14.76 18.78
C ILE A 362 28.07 -15.26 19.10
N THR A 363 27.06 -14.62 18.53
CA THR A 363 25.72 -15.22 18.40
C THR A 363 25.43 -15.51 16.92
N LEU A 364 24.76 -16.63 16.65
CA LEU A 364 24.44 -17.09 15.30
C LEU A 364 22.95 -16.96 15.03
N LYS A 365 22.57 -16.18 14.02
CA LYS A 365 21.18 -16.02 13.60
C LYS A 365 20.88 -16.82 12.35
N SER A 366 19.75 -17.53 12.34
CA SER A 366 19.26 -18.19 11.14
C SER A 366 18.64 -17.15 10.20
N ALA A 367 18.88 -17.31 8.89
CA ALA A 367 18.15 -16.54 7.88
C ALA A 367 16.66 -16.96 7.78
N HIS A 368 16.29 -18.14 8.33
CA HIS A 368 14.90 -18.57 8.38
C HIS A 368 14.06 -17.62 9.25
N PRO A 369 13.00 -17.00 8.70
CA PRO A 369 12.13 -16.10 9.45
C PRO A 369 11.53 -16.80 10.67
N GLY A 370 11.61 -16.18 11.85
CA GLY A 370 11.06 -16.72 13.10
C GLY A 370 11.91 -17.81 13.78
N ALA A 371 12.97 -18.35 13.17
CA ALA A 371 13.85 -19.31 13.84
C ALA A 371 14.77 -18.67 14.89
N GLY A 372 15.09 -17.38 14.75
CA GLY A 372 15.87 -16.63 15.73
C GLY A 372 17.36 -17.00 15.78
N LEU A 373 17.90 -16.98 17.00
CA LEU A 373 19.30 -17.22 17.34
C LEU A 373 19.52 -18.68 17.78
N LEU A 374 20.69 -19.24 17.44
CA LEU A 374 21.13 -20.56 17.90
C LEU A 374 21.30 -20.54 19.42
N HIS A 375 20.49 -21.33 20.12
CA HIS A 375 20.31 -21.29 21.56
C HIS A 375 20.61 -22.65 22.20
N SER A 376 21.09 -22.62 23.44
CA SER A 376 21.18 -23.83 24.27
C SER A 376 21.01 -23.53 25.75
N HIS A 377 20.28 -24.41 26.44
CA HIS A 377 19.97 -24.32 27.87
C HIS A 377 20.17 -25.70 28.50
N THR A 378 20.23 -25.78 29.83
CA THR A 378 20.68 -26.99 30.56
C THR A 378 19.76 -28.22 30.43
N ASP A 379 18.57 -28.06 29.87
CA ASP A 379 17.64 -29.17 29.69
C ASP A 379 18.16 -30.16 28.64
N ALA A 380 17.91 -31.45 28.87
CA ALA A 380 18.24 -32.53 27.95
C ALA A 380 17.03 -32.90 27.07
N TYR A 381 17.28 -33.52 25.92
CA TYR A 381 16.20 -34.14 25.14
C TYR A 381 15.55 -35.30 25.94
N PRO A 382 14.20 -35.42 25.97
CA PRO A 382 13.52 -36.46 26.75
C PRO A 382 13.65 -37.87 26.11
N ASP A 383 13.96 -37.91 24.83
CA ASP A 383 14.13 -39.09 23.98
C ASP A 383 15.35 -38.84 23.06
N GLY A 384 15.64 -39.72 22.11
CA GLY A 384 16.78 -39.57 21.20
C GLY A 384 18.10 -39.76 21.96
N SER A 385 19.07 -38.86 21.75
CA SER A 385 20.39 -38.99 22.40
C SER A 385 20.39 -38.69 23.90
N LYS A 386 19.35 -38.00 24.40
CA LYS A 386 19.26 -37.43 25.76
C LYS A 386 20.42 -36.47 26.13
N GLN A 387 21.05 -35.87 25.12
CA GLN A 387 22.06 -34.82 25.29
C GLN A 387 21.40 -33.44 25.47
N GLN A 388 22.20 -32.38 25.67
CA GLN A 388 21.69 -31.02 25.90
C GLN A 388 20.94 -30.51 24.66
N GLN A 389 19.81 -29.82 24.88
CA GLN A 389 18.98 -29.28 23.81
C GLN A 389 19.69 -28.16 23.03
N ILE A 390 19.57 -28.20 21.70
CA ILE A 390 19.90 -27.09 20.78
C ILE A 390 18.63 -26.66 20.06
N THR A 391 18.37 -25.35 20.07
CA THR A 391 17.12 -24.78 19.56
C THR A 391 17.36 -23.45 18.84
N GLY A 392 16.30 -22.91 18.25
CA GLY A 392 16.25 -21.51 17.82
C GLY A 392 15.38 -20.67 18.76
N TYR A 393 15.94 -19.57 19.27
CA TYR A 393 15.26 -18.68 20.20
C TYR A 393 15.15 -17.24 19.65
N SER A 394 13.95 -16.67 19.72
CA SER A 394 13.62 -15.37 19.11
C SER A 394 14.16 -14.15 19.85
N HIS A 395 14.61 -14.29 21.10
CA HIS A 395 15.03 -13.18 21.95
C HIS A 395 16.53 -13.22 22.26
N LYS A 396 17.09 -12.07 22.63
CA LYS A 396 18.48 -11.94 23.05
C LYS A 396 18.63 -12.51 24.47
N ASP A 397 19.51 -13.49 24.63
CA ASP A 397 19.85 -14.14 25.90
C ASP A 397 21.35 -14.48 25.90
N THR A 398 21.96 -14.54 27.09
CA THR A 398 23.29 -15.12 27.34
C THR A 398 23.43 -16.57 26.89
N ASN A 399 22.32 -17.33 26.84
CA ASN A 399 22.26 -18.70 26.31
C ASN A 399 22.34 -18.78 24.76
N ASN A 400 22.52 -17.64 24.08
CA ASN A 400 22.76 -17.57 22.64
C ASN A 400 24.26 -17.42 22.31
N ASP A 401 25.13 -17.33 23.33
CA ASP A 401 26.55 -17.02 23.17
C ASP A 401 27.41 -18.28 22.91
N TRP A 402 28.14 -18.25 21.80
CA TRP A 402 29.01 -19.32 21.33
C TRP A 402 30.45 -18.83 21.15
N ILE A 403 31.43 -19.61 21.59
CA ILE A 403 32.87 -19.33 21.39
C ILE A 403 33.34 -20.14 20.19
N VAL A 404 33.92 -19.47 19.18
CA VAL A 404 34.53 -20.15 18.02
C VAL A 404 35.91 -20.67 18.41
N LYS A 405 36.13 -21.99 18.30
CA LYS A 405 37.44 -22.62 18.55
C LYS A 405 37.89 -23.43 17.34
N LYS A 406 39.18 -23.71 17.25
CA LYS A 406 39.73 -24.70 16.31
C LYS A 406 39.29 -26.11 16.69
N ILE A 407 39.54 -27.08 15.80
CA ILE A 407 39.41 -28.50 16.06
C ILE A 407 40.17 -28.94 17.33
N HIS A 408 39.77 -30.07 17.90
CA HIS A 408 40.39 -30.60 19.12
C HIS A 408 41.92 -30.76 18.96
N GLY A 409 42.66 -30.38 20.01
CA GLY A 409 44.13 -30.44 20.03
C GLY A 409 44.86 -29.26 19.36
N GLN A 410 44.17 -28.34 18.67
CA GLN A 410 44.81 -27.15 18.09
C GLN A 410 44.62 -25.89 18.96
N SER A 411 45.72 -25.21 19.25
CA SER A 411 45.71 -23.86 19.83
C SER A 411 45.55 -22.78 18.75
N PHE A 412 45.11 -21.60 19.20
CA PHE A 412 45.05 -20.38 18.39
C PHE A 412 45.67 -19.22 19.18
N GLY A 413 46.17 -18.21 18.48
CA GLY A 413 46.81 -17.05 19.11
C GLY A 413 45.86 -16.27 20.02
N ASN A 414 46.38 -15.82 21.16
CA ASN A 414 45.65 -15.10 22.21
C ASN A 414 46.17 -13.68 22.46
N THR A 415 47.07 -13.18 21.61
CA THR A 415 47.59 -11.80 21.66
C THR A 415 47.15 -11.01 20.42
N THR A 416 47.20 -9.68 20.50
CA THR A 416 46.86 -8.78 19.39
C THR A 416 47.73 -8.98 18.14
N GLU A 417 48.94 -9.54 18.30
CA GLU A 417 49.88 -9.83 17.21
C GLU A 417 49.67 -11.21 16.58
N THR A 418 48.97 -12.12 17.27
CA THR A 418 48.80 -13.53 16.86
C THR A 418 47.36 -13.89 16.48
N ILE A 419 46.49 -12.89 16.28
CA ILE A 419 45.07 -13.11 15.98
C ILE A 419 44.90 -13.91 14.68
N GLU A 420 44.23 -15.07 14.80
CA GLU A 420 43.85 -15.90 13.67
C GLU A 420 42.38 -15.69 13.30
N PHE A 421 42.11 -15.28 12.06
CA PHE A 421 40.76 -15.05 11.54
C PHE A 421 40.17 -16.32 10.95
N VAL A 422 38.87 -16.53 11.18
CA VAL A 422 38.09 -17.63 10.58
C VAL A 422 37.85 -17.32 9.11
N LYS A 423 38.11 -18.28 8.22
CA LYS A 423 38.00 -18.13 6.76
C LYS A 423 37.02 -19.13 6.16
N ASN A 424 36.57 -18.85 4.93
CA ASN A 424 35.77 -19.81 4.17
C ASN A 424 36.52 -21.13 3.96
N GLY A 425 35.90 -22.24 4.36
CA GLY A 425 36.45 -23.59 4.24
C GLY A 425 37.07 -24.11 5.55
N ASP A 426 37.31 -23.25 6.53
CA ASP A 426 37.84 -23.63 7.85
C ASP A 426 36.91 -24.61 8.58
N ILE A 427 37.51 -25.45 9.42
CA ILE A 427 36.78 -26.36 10.32
C ILE A 427 36.88 -25.82 11.73
N VAL A 428 35.72 -25.52 12.32
CA VAL A 428 35.58 -24.90 13.63
C VAL A 428 34.81 -25.81 14.59
N ARG A 429 34.98 -25.58 15.88
CA ARG A 429 34.06 -26.01 16.94
C ARG A 429 33.32 -24.78 17.45
N LEU A 430 32.04 -24.94 17.75
CA LEU A 430 31.24 -23.93 18.43
C LEU A 430 30.99 -24.44 19.85
N VAL A 431 31.56 -23.75 20.84
CA VAL A 431 31.41 -24.11 22.26
C VAL A 431 30.44 -23.14 22.91
N HIS A 432 29.34 -23.63 23.47
CA HIS A 432 28.36 -22.81 24.16
C HIS A 432 28.99 -22.21 25.43
N GLU A 433 28.98 -20.87 25.58
CA GLU A 433 29.73 -20.20 26.64
C GLU A 433 29.31 -20.65 28.04
N ARG A 434 28.00 -20.75 28.29
CA ARG A 434 27.46 -21.01 29.63
C ARG A 434 27.57 -22.46 30.10
N THR A 435 27.46 -23.44 29.20
CA THR A 435 27.47 -24.87 29.57
C THR A 435 28.71 -25.63 29.10
N THR A 436 29.63 -24.95 28.39
CA THR A 436 30.91 -25.47 27.85
C THR A 436 30.78 -26.73 26.99
N ARG A 437 29.59 -26.99 26.46
CA ARG A 437 29.28 -28.07 25.50
C ARG A 437 29.58 -27.64 24.08
N ASN A 438 30.01 -28.57 23.24
CA ASN A 438 30.19 -28.36 21.81
C ASN A 438 28.85 -28.51 21.08
N LEU A 439 28.64 -27.74 20.03
CA LEU A 439 27.61 -28.01 19.02
C LEU A 439 27.95 -29.32 18.31
N HIS A 440 27.05 -30.29 18.36
CA HIS A 440 27.32 -31.68 18.00
C HIS A 440 26.17 -32.24 17.15
N SER A 441 26.45 -33.24 16.30
CA SER A 441 25.41 -33.98 15.59
C SER A 441 25.84 -35.44 15.35
N HIS A 442 24.88 -36.36 15.42
CA HIS A 442 25.12 -37.80 15.41
C HIS A 442 23.97 -38.54 14.71
N SER A 443 24.07 -39.86 14.54
CA SER A 443 23.12 -40.68 13.76
C SER A 443 21.81 -41.02 14.48
N VAL A 444 21.23 -40.05 15.20
CA VAL A 444 19.91 -40.10 15.87
C VAL A 444 18.95 -39.19 15.11
N ALA A 445 17.69 -39.60 14.94
CA ALA A 445 16.71 -38.86 14.15
C ALA A 445 16.11 -37.67 14.94
N GLY A 446 15.99 -36.51 14.28
CA GLY A 446 15.43 -35.29 14.88
C GLY A 446 14.03 -35.46 15.49
N HIS A 447 13.68 -34.59 16.45
CA HIS A 447 12.50 -34.81 17.30
C HIS A 447 11.16 -34.65 16.58
N VAL A 448 11.03 -33.66 15.69
CA VAL A 448 9.84 -33.44 14.85
C VAL A 448 10.16 -33.78 13.39
N SER A 449 11.38 -33.52 12.93
CA SER A 449 11.86 -33.79 11.57
C SER A 449 12.67 -35.08 11.50
N LYS A 450 11.99 -36.22 11.72
CA LYS A 450 12.55 -37.60 11.80
C LYS A 450 13.37 -38.10 10.59
N ARG A 451 13.48 -37.33 9.51
CA ARG A 451 14.29 -37.66 8.31
C ARG A 451 15.70 -37.07 8.35
N ASP A 452 15.91 -36.09 9.22
CA ASP A 452 17.15 -35.34 9.39
C ASP A 452 17.78 -35.71 10.75
N TRP A 453 19.06 -35.40 10.95
CA TRP A 453 19.77 -35.79 12.17
C TRP A 453 19.57 -34.80 13.33
N GLU A 454 19.55 -35.33 14.55
CA GLU A 454 19.52 -34.56 15.80
C GLU A 454 20.78 -33.67 15.91
N VAL A 455 20.61 -32.47 16.42
CA VAL A 455 21.69 -31.54 16.76
C VAL A 455 21.58 -31.25 18.25
N SER A 456 22.69 -31.39 18.97
CA SER A 456 22.72 -31.42 20.43
C SER A 456 23.95 -30.68 20.98
N GLY A 457 23.97 -30.45 22.30
CA GLY A 457 25.16 -30.01 23.02
C GLY A 457 25.83 -31.20 23.70
N TYR A 458 27.08 -31.51 23.31
CA TYR A 458 27.83 -32.66 23.84
C TYR A 458 29.32 -32.39 24.12
N GLY A 459 29.96 -33.29 24.87
CA GLY A 459 31.33 -33.16 25.38
C GLY A 459 31.47 -32.07 26.44
N LEU A 460 32.48 -32.13 27.30
CA LEU A 460 32.97 -30.93 28.00
C LEU A 460 34.22 -30.49 27.26
N ASP A 461 34.33 -29.21 26.90
CA ASP A 461 35.49 -28.71 26.17
C ASP A 461 36.81 -29.10 26.87
N GLY A 462 37.72 -29.70 26.10
CA GLY A 462 38.99 -30.24 26.59
C GLY A 462 38.94 -31.56 27.39
N THR A 463 37.76 -32.07 27.76
CA THR A 463 37.65 -33.32 28.57
C THR A 463 37.36 -34.56 27.72
N TYR A 464 36.46 -34.45 26.75
CA TYR A 464 36.05 -35.56 25.87
C TYR A 464 35.97 -35.06 24.42
N PRO A 465 37.07 -35.08 23.66
CA PRO A 465 37.08 -34.61 22.28
C PRO A 465 36.39 -35.61 21.34
N ASP A 466 35.32 -35.20 20.67
CA ASP A 466 34.68 -35.95 19.58
C ASP A 466 34.90 -35.24 18.23
N ALA A 467 35.17 -36.01 17.19
CA ALA A 467 35.22 -35.51 15.81
C ALA A 467 33.84 -35.07 15.28
N ASN A 468 32.74 -35.52 15.93
CA ASN A 468 31.37 -35.07 15.66
C ASN A 468 31.04 -33.64 16.16
N ASP A 469 32.04 -32.95 16.73
CA ASP A 469 31.96 -31.55 17.13
C ASP A 469 32.45 -30.60 16.01
N HIS A 470 32.91 -31.16 14.87
CA HIS A 470 33.60 -30.42 13.82
C HIS A 470 32.65 -29.94 12.71
N TRP A 471 32.58 -28.62 12.53
CA TRP A 471 31.74 -27.96 11.53
C TRP A 471 32.59 -27.17 10.53
N ARG A 472 32.41 -27.42 9.23
CA ARG A 472 33.02 -26.61 8.17
C ARG A 472 32.20 -25.36 7.89
N VAL A 473 32.86 -24.20 7.85
CA VAL A 473 32.26 -22.92 7.46
C VAL A 473 32.23 -22.80 5.94
N GLU A 474 31.03 -22.76 5.35
CA GLU A 474 30.84 -22.59 3.90
C GLU A 474 30.19 -21.23 3.60
N VAL A 475 30.98 -20.24 3.20
CA VAL A 475 30.49 -18.90 2.84
C VAL A 475 29.69 -18.95 1.54
N VAL A 476 28.51 -18.33 1.55
CA VAL A 476 27.55 -18.36 0.44
C VAL A 476 27.37 -16.99 -0.20
N GLU A 477 27.23 -15.94 0.63
CA GLU A 477 26.99 -14.57 0.20
C GLU A 477 27.80 -13.62 1.10
N GLU A 478 28.48 -12.66 0.51
CA GLU A 478 29.21 -11.61 1.21
C GLU A 478 28.60 -10.25 0.84
N LEU A 479 28.18 -9.50 1.86
CA LEU A 479 27.46 -8.23 1.72
C LEU A 479 28.37 -7.02 1.93
N SER A 480 29.53 -7.22 2.55
CA SER A 480 30.54 -6.20 2.76
C SER A 480 31.24 -5.89 1.44
N ARG A 481 31.43 -4.61 1.14
CA ARG A 481 32.32 -4.20 0.04
C ARG A 481 33.76 -4.45 0.49
N ASN A 482 34.51 -5.21 -0.33
CA ASN A 482 35.92 -5.59 -0.13
C ASN A 482 36.18 -6.57 1.05
N ASN A 483 35.99 -7.87 0.79
CA ASN A 483 36.49 -8.98 1.63
C ASN A 483 37.44 -9.90 0.81
N PRO A 484 38.63 -9.42 0.39
CA PRO A 484 39.52 -10.17 -0.50
C PRO A 484 40.04 -11.47 0.13
N GLU A 485 40.23 -11.48 1.46
CA GLU A 485 40.73 -12.63 2.21
C GLU A 485 39.67 -13.68 2.55
N ARG A 486 38.40 -13.47 2.16
CA ARG A 486 37.26 -14.36 2.45
C ARG A 486 37.15 -14.74 3.94
N ARG A 487 37.42 -13.77 4.82
CA ARG A 487 37.23 -13.89 6.27
C ARG A 487 35.74 -13.94 6.59
N LEU A 488 35.36 -14.64 7.65
CA LEU A 488 34.01 -14.61 8.17
C LEU A 488 33.75 -13.23 8.82
N ARG A 489 32.73 -12.49 8.37
CA ARG A 489 32.39 -11.16 8.90
C ARG A 489 31.04 -11.10 9.58
N THR A 490 31.01 -10.35 10.68
CA THR A 490 29.82 -10.01 11.45
C THR A 490 28.79 -9.28 10.58
N LEU A 491 27.52 -9.67 10.65
CA LEU A 491 26.36 -9.18 9.88
C LEU A 491 26.41 -9.35 8.35
N ALA A 492 27.60 -9.29 7.76
CA ALA A 492 27.80 -9.16 6.33
C ALA A 492 28.03 -10.50 5.62
N THR A 493 28.62 -11.50 6.27
CA THR A 493 28.78 -12.82 5.66
C THR A 493 27.60 -13.72 6.01
N ARG A 494 26.96 -14.30 4.99
CA ARG A 494 26.03 -15.43 5.13
C ARG A 494 26.74 -16.72 4.75
N PHE A 495 26.64 -17.72 5.62
CA PHE A 495 27.36 -18.97 5.50
C PHE A 495 26.51 -20.16 5.96
N ARG A 496 26.99 -21.37 5.67
CA ARG A 496 26.44 -22.63 6.19
C ARG A 496 27.44 -23.28 7.12
N LEU A 497 26.95 -24.10 8.03
CA LEU A 497 27.75 -24.98 8.87
C LEU A 497 27.50 -26.42 8.42
N ARG A 498 28.50 -27.03 7.78
CA ARG A 498 28.46 -28.44 7.34
C ARG A 498 29.13 -29.32 8.40
N HIS A 499 28.39 -30.28 8.95
CA HIS A 499 28.97 -31.26 9.87
C HIS A 499 29.94 -32.17 9.12
N VAL A 500 31.19 -32.26 9.58
CA VAL A 500 32.29 -32.89 8.83
C VAL A 500 32.09 -34.41 8.67
N ASN A 501 31.75 -35.11 9.75
CA ASN A 501 31.68 -36.58 9.74
C ASN A 501 30.44 -37.12 9.00
N GLN A 502 29.28 -36.47 9.16
CA GLN A 502 28.03 -36.92 8.56
C GLN A 502 27.72 -36.28 7.20
N ASN A 503 28.47 -35.25 6.80
CA ASN A 503 28.26 -34.48 5.58
C ASN A 503 26.81 -33.95 5.42
N CYS A 504 26.23 -33.47 6.53
CA CYS A 504 24.92 -32.81 6.58
C CYS A 504 25.10 -31.33 6.93
N VAL A 505 24.06 -30.51 6.77
CA VAL A 505 24.14 -29.04 7.00
C VAL A 505 23.17 -28.61 8.11
N LEU A 506 23.64 -27.76 9.03
CA LEU A 506 22.83 -27.18 10.10
C LEU A 506 21.67 -26.37 9.52
N ARG A 507 20.44 -26.75 9.88
CA ARG A 507 19.19 -26.26 9.31
C ARG A 507 18.19 -25.92 10.41
N ALA A 508 17.57 -24.74 10.31
CA ALA A 508 16.33 -24.44 11.02
C ALA A 508 15.13 -25.03 10.25
N THR A 509 14.34 -25.91 10.87
CA THR A 509 13.27 -26.60 10.12
C THR A 509 12.02 -25.76 9.90
N GLY A 510 11.88 -24.64 10.63
CA GLY A 510 10.67 -23.81 10.66
C GLY A 510 9.53 -24.40 11.49
N LYS A 511 9.77 -25.52 12.20
CA LYS A 511 8.83 -26.12 13.15
C LYS A 511 9.22 -25.78 14.57
N SER A 512 8.24 -25.59 15.44
CA SER A 512 8.46 -25.56 16.89
C SER A 512 8.63 -26.98 17.44
N LEU A 513 9.52 -27.13 18.42
CA LEU A 513 9.58 -28.28 19.29
C LEU A 513 8.34 -28.32 20.22
N PRO A 514 8.03 -29.46 20.87
CA PRO A 514 6.96 -29.55 21.84
C PRO A 514 7.24 -28.77 23.14
N GLN A 515 6.29 -28.80 24.08
CA GLN A 515 6.35 -28.06 25.34
C GLN A 515 7.60 -28.32 26.20
N TRP A 516 8.21 -29.52 26.10
CA TRP A 516 9.44 -29.90 26.83
C TRP A 516 10.71 -29.14 26.37
N ALA A 517 10.65 -28.43 25.24
CA ALA A 517 11.67 -27.49 24.78
C ALA A 517 11.07 -26.09 24.55
N TRP A 518 10.16 -25.68 25.45
CA TRP A 518 9.67 -24.30 25.54
C TRP A 518 9.02 -23.76 24.25
N ARG A 519 8.59 -24.65 23.34
CA ARG A 519 8.09 -24.34 21.97
C ARG A 519 9.10 -23.60 21.06
N GLN A 520 10.39 -23.63 21.40
CA GLN A 520 11.47 -23.05 20.61
C GLN A 520 11.62 -23.76 19.24
N ALA A 521 12.29 -23.12 18.28
CA ALA A 521 12.44 -23.66 16.94
C ALA A 521 13.36 -24.90 16.90
N GLU A 522 12.99 -25.91 16.10
CA GLU A 522 13.78 -27.12 15.90
C GLU A 522 15.00 -26.86 14.99
N MET A 523 16.16 -27.28 15.48
CA MET A 523 17.42 -27.34 14.74
C MET A 523 17.78 -28.80 14.41
N VAL A 524 18.19 -29.05 13.17
CA VAL A 524 18.61 -30.38 12.69
C VAL A 524 19.82 -30.27 11.77
N CYS A 525 20.48 -31.40 11.51
CA CYS A 525 21.47 -31.50 10.46
C CYS A 525 20.84 -32.20 9.24
N ASP A 526 20.56 -31.44 8.17
CA ASP A 526 19.87 -31.93 6.97
C ASP A 526 20.73 -32.94 6.21
N ARG A 527 20.31 -34.21 6.30
CA ARG A 527 20.98 -35.36 5.67
C ARG A 527 20.91 -35.31 4.14
N ARG A 528 19.91 -34.61 3.58
CA ARG A 528 19.66 -34.52 2.14
C ARG A 528 20.34 -33.30 1.50
N ASN A 529 20.99 -32.44 2.31
CA ASN A 529 21.76 -31.28 1.84
C ASN A 529 20.94 -30.29 0.99
N HIS A 530 19.73 -29.89 1.42
CA HIS A 530 18.99 -28.83 0.74
C HIS A 530 19.66 -27.48 1.01
N LEU A 531 20.34 -26.94 0.00
CA LEU A 531 21.08 -25.67 0.09
C LEU A 531 20.16 -24.44 -0.06
N ASP A 532 19.04 -24.40 0.67
CA ASP A 532 18.08 -23.29 0.68
C ASP A 532 18.37 -22.24 1.78
N GLU A 533 17.50 -21.24 1.92
CA GLU A 533 17.65 -20.17 2.93
C GLU A 533 17.64 -20.69 4.38
N ASN A 534 17.01 -21.83 4.67
CA ASN A 534 16.92 -22.39 6.02
C ASN A 534 18.27 -22.93 6.55
N THR A 535 19.24 -23.11 5.66
CA THR A 535 20.62 -23.51 6.00
C THR A 535 21.56 -22.32 6.18
N LEU A 536 21.11 -21.09 5.89
CA LEU A 536 21.94 -19.90 5.97
C LEU A 536 21.95 -19.32 7.38
N TRP A 537 23.15 -18.99 7.83
CA TRP A 537 23.44 -18.36 9.10
C TRP A 537 24.23 -17.08 8.88
N ASN A 538 24.08 -16.12 9.78
CA ASN A 538 24.99 -14.98 9.92
C ASN A 538 25.40 -14.82 11.38
N VAL A 539 26.60 -14.28 11.60
CA VAL A 539 26.99 -13.81 12.93
C VAL A 539 26.20 -12.52 13.19
N GLU A 540 25.40 -12.47 14.27
CA GLU A 540 24.60 -11.29 14.62
C GLU A 540 25.32 -10.38 15.62
N ASN A 541 25.74 -10.94 16.75
CA ASN A 541 26.56 -10.27 17.75
C ASN A 541 27.98 -10.85 17.74
N HIS A 542 28.99 -10.02 17.97
CA HIS A 542 30.40 -10.42 18.04
C HIS A 542 31.12 -9.60 19.11
N VAL A 543 31.76 -10.29 20.06
CA VAL A 543 32.59 -9.72 21.12
C VAL A 543 33.95 -10.41 21.12
N ASN A 544 35.01 -9.61 20.96
CA ASN A 544 36.39 -10.06 21.13
C ASN A 544 37.24 -8.88 21.64
N PRO A 545 37.80 -8.94 22.88
CA PRO A 545 38.61 -7.85 23.43
C PRO A 545 39.89 -7.50 22.66
N LEU A 546 40.38 -8.42 21.81
CA LEU A 546 41.60 -8.23 21.02
C LEU A 546 41.35 -7.48 19.70
N LEU A 547 40.09 -7.26 19.32
CA LEU A 547 39.72 -6.68 18.02
C LEU A 547 39.07 -5.29 18.15
N PRO A 548 39.44 -4.33 17.30
CA PRO A 548 38.77 -3.03 17.26
C PRO A 548 37.34 -3.13 16.70
N PRO A 549 36.42 -2.24 17.12
CA PRO A 549 35.07 -2.18 16.56
C PRO A 549 35.10 -1.79 15.07
N ALA A 550 34.13 -2.30 14.30
CA ALA A 550 33.96 -1.96 12.89
C ALA A 550 33.60 -0.48 12.69
N LYS A 551 34.01 0.10 11.55
CA LYS A 551 33.60 1.46 11.19
C LYS A 551 32.18 1.46 10.59
N SER A 552 31.41 2.51 10.87
CA SER A 552 29.98 2.60 10.49
C SER A 552 29.72 2.70 8.98
N ASP A 553 30.74 3.07 8.19
CA ASP A 553 30.68 3.06 6.72
C ASP A 553 30.77 1.65 6.11
N GLN A 554 31.34 0.69 6.84
CA GLN A 554 31.53 -0.70 6.40
C GLN A 554 30.27 -1.57 6.55
N LEU A 555 29.29 -1.13 7.35
CA LEU A 555 28.08 -1.88 7.73
C LEU A 555 26.79 -1.24 7.20
N LYS A 556 26.74 -0.92 5.89
CA LYS A 556 25.56 -0.32 5.25
C LYS A 556 24.79 -1.32 4.39
N SER A 557 23.51 -1.52 4.74
CA SER A 557 22.55 -2.29 3.95
C SER A 557 22.08 -1.55 2.67
N SER A 558 21.76 -2.28 1.60
CA SER A 558 21.21 -1.71 0.36
C SER A 558 19.71 -1.40 0.49
N PHE A 559 19.28 -0.21 0.05
CA PHE A 559 17.87 0.19 0.06
C PHE A 559 16.96 -0.85 -0.61
N LEU A 560 17.30 -1.34 -1.81
CA LEU A 560 16.45 -2.27 -2.55
C LEU A 560 16.25 -3.59 -1.78
N ARG A 561 17.29 -4.06 -1.08
CA ARG A 561 17.19 -5.24 -0.21
C ARG A 561 16.30 -4.99 0.99
N ASN A 562 16.46 -3.85 1.67
CA ASN A 562 15.62 -3.47 2.81
C ASN A 562 14.16 -3.32 2.40
N PHE A 563 13.90 -2.69 1.24
CA PHE A 563 12.59 -2.54 0.63
C PHE A 563 11.94 -3.91 0.35
N VAL A 564 12.63 -4.82 -0.33
CA VAL A 564 12.11 -6.18 -0.60
C VAL A 564 11.90 -6.96 0.70
N ARG A 565 12.86 -6.93 1.63
CA ARG A 565 12.77 -7.64 2.92
C ARG A 565 11.57 -7.15 3.75
N LEU A 566 11.37 -5.84 3.85
CA LEU A 566 10.25 -5.26 4.58
C LEU A 566 8.91 -5.64 3.92
N ASN A 567 8.78 -5.50 2.60
CA ASN A 567 7.55 -5.90 1.89
C ASN A 567 7.25 -7.41 2.03
N LEU A 568 8.27 -8.27 2.08
CA LEU A 568 8.10 -9.69 2.38
C LEU A 568 7.67 -9.95 3.83
N ALA A 569 8.20 -9.20 4.81
CA ALA A 569 7.76 -9.28 6.20
C ALA A 569 6.29 -8.81 6.33
N MET A 570 5.93 -7.68 5.71
CA MET A 570 4.55 -7.19 5.62
C MET A 570 3.59 -8.26 5.04
N ALA A 571 4.03 -8.97 3.99
CA ALA A 571 3.23 -10.03 3.37
C ALA A 571 3.03 -11.23 4.29
N ARG A 572 4.07 -11.65 5.01
CA ARG A 572 4.00 -12.72 6.01
C ARG A 572 3.06 -12.35 7.15
N SER A 573 3.22 -11.17 7.75
CA SER A 573 2.35 -10.72 8.84
C SER A 573 0.89 -10.54 8.40
N ASN A 574 0.63 -10.02 7.19
CA ASN A 574 -0.74 -9.92 6.67
C ASN A 574 -1.37 -11.30 6.40
N ASN A 575 -0.58 -12.30 5.99
CA ASN A 575 -1.04 -13.69 5.83
C ASN A 575 -1.18 -14.43 7.18
N ALA A 576 -0.50 -13.99 8.23
CA ALA A 576 -0.61 -14.55 9.58
C ALA A 576 -1.84 -14.03 10.37
N LEU A 577 -2.55 -13.01 9.86
CA LEU A 577 -3.81 -12.51 10.42
C LEU A 577 -5.01 -13.43 10.09
N THR A 578 -4.84 -14.74 10.23
CA THR A 578 -5.91 -15.73 10.05
C THR A 578 -6.92 -15.65 11.19
N PRO A 579 -8.24 -15.77 10.92
CA PRO A 579 -9.24 -15.81 11.98
C PRO A 579 -9.02 -17.01 12.90
N ASP A 580 -8.92 -16.75 14.20
CA ASP A 580 -8.96 -17.77 15.24
C ASP A 580 -10.41 -18.27 15.36
N LYS A 581 -10.62 -19.57 15.11
CA LYS A 581 -11.97 -20.18 15.12
C LYS A 581 -12.50 -20.40 16.53
N ASP A 582 -11.62 -20.48 17.52
CA ASP A 582 -11.97 -20.75 18.91
C ASP A 582 -12.21 -19.45 19.70
N LYS A 583 -11.88 -18.29 19.08
CA LYS A 583 -12.06 -16.94 19.64
C LYS A 583 -13.14 -16.17 18.90
N PHE A 584 -14.22 -15.84 19.59
CA PHE A 584 -15.25 -14.92 19.08
C PHE A 584 -14.74 -13.47 19.03
N ASP A 585 -14.42 -12.96 17.82
CA ASP A 585 -14.17 -11.53 17.58
C ASP A 585 -15.48 -10.80 17.24
N ALA A 586 -16.04 -10.12 18.24
CA ALA A 586 -17.29 -9.35 18.13
C ALA A 586 -17.21 -8.12 17.19
N LEU A 587 -16.02 -7.71 16.76
CA LEU A 587 -15.81 -6.61 15.81
C LEU A 587 -15.70 -7.12 14.37
N SER A 588 -15.28 -8.38 14.19
CA SER A 588 -15.12 -9.01 12.87
C SER A 588 -16.47 -9.13 12.13
N SER A 589 -16.41 -9.10 10.79
CA SER A 589 -17.60 -9.27 9.93
C SER A 589 -17.22 -9.88 8.59
N SER A 590 -18.12 -10.68 8.03
CA SER A 590 -17.88 -11.38 6.76
C SER A 590 -18.33 -10.52 5.57
N PRO A 591 -17.76 -10.72 4.36
CA PRO A 591 -18.13 -9.94 3.17
C PRO A 591 -19.63 -9.91 2.88
N GLN A 592 -20.33 -11.03 3.11
CA GLN A 592 -21.79 -11.18 2.95
C GLN A 592 -22.61 -10.24 3.86
N ASP A 593 -22.06 -9.82 5.01
CA ASP A 593 -22.78 -8.99 5.98
C ASP A 593 -22.79 -7.50 5.57
N TRP A 594 -21.88 -7.08 4.68
CA TRP A 594 -21.66 -5.66 4.39
C TRP A 594 -22.76 -5.05 3.51
N PRO A 595 -23.08 -5.51 2.28
CA PRO A 595 -23.99 -4.79 1.38
C PRO A 595 -25.41 -4.62 1.94
N VAL A 596 -25.84 -5.55 2.80
CA VAL A 596 -27.14 -5.56 3.47
C VAL A 596 -27.11 -4.94 4.88
N MET A 597 -25.96 -4.40 5.31
CA MET A 597 -25.76 -3.80 6.64
C MET A 597 -26.20 -4.71 7.81
N ARG A 598 -25.91 -6.01 7.75
CA ARG A 598 -26.39 -6.95 8.77
C ARG A 598 -25.83 -6.62 10.16
N LEU A 599 -24.58 -6.16 10.21
CA LEU A 599 -23.85 -5.82 11.43
C LEU A 599 -23.35 -4.36 11.35
N GLY A 600 -23.17 -3.75 12.51
CA GLY A 600 -22.45 -2.50 12.71
C GLY A 600 -21.35 -2.69 13.77
N MET A 601 -20.41 -1.76 13.86
CA MET A 601 -19.25 -1.88 14.75
C MET A 601 -19.25 -0.80 15.84
N ARG A 602 -19.20 -1.21 17.11
CA ARG A 602 -18.96 -0.31 18.26
C ARG A 602 -17.50 0.15 18.21
N MET A 603 -17.24 1.46 18.09
CA MET A 603 -15.87 1.99 17.89
C MET A 603 -15.14 2.37 19.18
N CYS A 604 -15.82 2.34 20.33
CA CYS A 604 -15.28 2.75 21.63
C CYS A 604 -16.00 2.02 22.77
N GLY A 605 -15.66 2.35 24.01
CA GLY A 605 -16.41 1.93 25.20
C GLY A 605 -17.89 2.26 25.07
N TRP A 606 -18.74 1.41 25.65
CA TRP A 606 -20.20 1.52 25.57
C TRP A 606 -20.86 1.95 26.90
N GLU A 607 -20.05 2.39 27.87
CA GLU A 607 -20.51 2.84 29.18
C GLU A 607 -21.28 4.17 29.07
N ASP A 608 -22.32 4.35 29.89
CA ASP A 608 -23.24 5.48 29.77
C ASP A 608 -22.55 6.84 29.81
N GLY A 609 -21.59 7.02 30.72
CA GLY A 609 -20.79 8.26 30.87
C GLY A 609 -19.74 8.52 29.78
N GLU A 610 -19.69 7.72 28.70
CA GLU A 610 -18.76 7.90 27.59
C GLU A 610 -19.44 8.32 26.29
N VAL A 611 -18.68 9.03 25.45
CA VAL A 611 -19.08 9.40 24.09
C VAL A 611 -18.98 8.18 23.19
N LYS A 612 -20.13 7.65 22.79
CA LYS A 612 -20.30 6.42 22.00
C LYS A 612 -20.33 6.75 20.50
N PHE A 613 -19.67 5.92 19.70
CA PHE A 613 -19.70 5.98 18.23
C PHE A 613 -20.00 4.60 17.66
N TRP A 614 -20.99 4.53 16.76
CA TRP A 614 -21.36 3.29 16.08
C TRP A 614 -21.11 3.43 14.58
N LEU A 615 -20.23 2.60 14.05
CA LEU A 615 -19.95 2.54 12.63
C LEU A 615 -21.06 1.74 11.95
N ILE A 616 -22.02 2.46 11.38
CA ILE A 616 -23.13 1.93 10.59
C ILE A 616 -23.34 2.81 9.36
N GLY A 617 -23.72 2.20 8.24
CA GLY A 617 -24.07 2.89 7.00
C GLY A 617 -25.36 3.71 7.09
N ASN A 618 -25.69 4.40 6.01
CA ASN A 618 -27.04 4.92 5.76
C ASN A 618 -27.86 3.85 5.01
N PRO A 619 -28.91 3.25 5.61
CA PRO A 619 -29.71 2.20 4.96
C PRO A 619 -30.30 2.58 3.60
N VAL A 620 -30.63 3.85 3.35
CA VAL A 620 -31.11 4.29 2.03
C VAL A 620 -29.99 4.18 1.00
N VAL A 621 -28.78 4.66 1.34
CA VAL A 621 -27.62 4.59 0.44
C VAL A 621 -27.20 3.14 0.19
N TRP A 622 -27.04 2.34 1.25
CA TRP A 622 -26.50 0.98 1.14
C TRP A 622 -27.48 0.01 0.48
N LEU A 623 -28.74 -0.07 0.94
CA LEU A 623 -29.68 -1.07 0.41
C LEU A 623 -30.05 -0.77 -1.06
N VAL A 624 -30.25 0.50 -1.41
CA VAL A 624 -30.61 0.89 -2.77
C VAL A 624 -29.40 0.80 -3.72
N SER A 625 -28.18 1.08 -3.26
CA SER A 625 -26.98 0.88 -4.08
C SER A 625 -26.62 -0.60 -4.23
N THR A 626 -26.84 -1.43 -3.22
CA THR A 626 -26.76 -2.89 -3.30
C THR A 626 -27.75 -3.44 -4.32
N LEU A 627 -28.99 -2.96 -4.34
CA LEU A 627 -29.96 -3.31 -5.39
C LEU A 627 -29.45 -2.88 -6.79
N ALA A 628 -28.86 -1.69 -6.91
CA ALA A 628 -28.33 -1.19 -8.17
C ALA A 628 -27.16 -2.03 -8.72
N VAL A 629 -26.19 -2.43 -7.88
CA VAL A 629 -25.07 -3.30 -8.32
C VAL A 629 -25.51 -4.73 -8.67
N VAL A 630 -26.66 -5.20 -8.17
CA VAL A 630 -27.27 -6.48 -8.59
C VAL A 630 -28.06 -6.33 -9.90
N LEU A 631 -28.88 -5.29 -10.03
CA LEU A 631 -29.70 -5.06 -11.22
C LEU A 631 -28.90 -4.63 -12.45
N GLY A 632 -27.76 -3.95 -12.26
CA GLY A 632 -26.90 -3.46 -13.34
C GLY A 632 -26.42 -4.55 -14.32
N PRO A 633 -25.75 -5.61 -13.84
CA PRO A 633 -25.35 -6.74 -14.69
C PRO A 633 -26.54 -7.44 -15.37
N ILE A 634 -27.70 -7.52 -14.69
CA ILE A 634 -28.93 -8.10 -15.26
C ILE A 634 -29.44 -7.22 -16.41
N GLN A 635 -29.41 -5.89 -16.26
CA GLN A 635 -29.75 -4.93 -17.30
C GLN A 635 -28.79 -5.01 -18.50
N VAL A 636 -27.47 -5.13 -18.27
CA VAL A 636 -26.48 -5.33 -19.33
C VAL A 636 -26.73 -6.65 -20.06
N LEU A 637 -26.94 -7.76 -19.34
CA LEU A 637 -27.26 -9.06 -19.93
C LEU A 637 -28.54 -9.03 -20.77
N TYR A 638 -29.60 -8.36 -20.28
CA TYR A 638 -30.84 -8.16 -21.02
C TYR A 638 -30.61 -7.47 -22.37
N TYR A 639 -29.83 -6.39 -22.41
CA TYR A 639 -29.49 -5.70 -23.66
C TYR A 639 -28.57 -6.54 -24.57
N VAL A 640 -27.61 -7.30 -24.02
CA VAL A 640 -26.77 -8.22 -24.80
C VAL A 640 -27.60 -9.31 -25.47
N VAL A 641 -28.52 -9.95 -24.73
CA VAL A 641 -29.41 -11.00 -25.28
C VAL A 641 -30.33 -10.43 -26.37
N ARG A 642 -30.86 -9.22 -26.19
CA ARG A 642 -31.69 -8.55 -27.20
C ARG A 642 -30.90 -8.20 -28.46
N ARG A 643 -29.69 -7.67 -28.31
CA ARG A 643 -28.79 -7.39 -29.43
C ARG A 643 -28.41 -8.66 -30.19
N GLN A 644 -28.15 -9.77 -29.48
CA GLN A 644 -27.88 -11.09 -30.10
C GLN A 644 -29.09 -11.64 -30.86
N ARG A 645 -30.32 -11.25 -30.48
CA ARG A 645 -31.57 -11.54 -31.20
C ARG A 645 -31.88 -10.55 -32.33
N GLY A 646 -30.97 -9.64 -32.67
CA GLY A 646 -31.16 -8.64 -33.73
C GLY A 646 -32.05 -7.45 -33.35
N LEU A 647 -32.37 -7.26 -32.06
CA LEU A 647 -33.16 -6.12 -31.61
C LEU A 647 -32.26 -4.91 -31.35
N CYS A 648 -32.37 -3.88 -32.19
CA CYS A 648 -31.62 -2.62 -32.06
C CYS A 648 -32.26 -1.68 -31.02
N ASP A 649 -31.93 -1.87 -29.74
CA ASP A 649 -32.45 -1.04 -28.64
C ASP A 649 -31.95 0.42 -28.65
N PHE A 650 -30.83 0.71 -29.31
CA PHE A 650 -30.13 2.01 -29.26
C PHE A 650 -30.11 2.66 -30.64
N ALA A 651 -30.59 3.91 -30.72
CA ALA A 651 -30.65 4.66 -31.98
C ALA A 651 -29.28 5.19 -32.45
N ARG A 652 -28.30 5.27 -31.52
CA ARG A 652 -26.91 5.66 -31.81
C ARG A 652 -25.97 4.58 -31.31
N GLN A 653 -25.03 4.17 -32.14
CA GLN A 653 -24.10 3.07 -31.84
C GLN A 653 -23.27 3.33 -30.56
N ASN A 654 -22.79 4.57 -30.39
CA ASN A 654 -21.96 4.99 -29.27
C ASN A 654 -22.70 5.01 -27.91
N GLU A 655 -24.04 4.96 -27.86
CA GLU A 655 -24.80 4.95 -26.59
C GLU A 655 -24.56 3.65 -25.81
N TRP A 656 -24.52 2.52 -26.53
CA TRP A 656 -24.22 1.21 -25.93
C TRP A 656 -22.79 1.14 -25.40
N GLU A 657 -21.82 1.58 -26.20
CA GLU A 657 -20.41 1.60 -25.80
C GLU A 657 -20.18 2.49 -24.59
N THR A 658 -20.80 3.68 -24.57
CA THR A 658 -20.78 4.58 -23.41
C THR A 658 -21.33 3.88 -22.16
N HIS A 659 -22.43 3.13 -22.29
CA HIS A 659 -23.00 2.38 -21.18
C HIS A 659 -22.10 1.25 -20.67
N LEU A 660 -21.44 0.51 -21.57
CA LEU A 660 -20.47 -0.52 -21.20
C LEU A 660 -19.23 0.08 -20.53
N TYR A 661 -18.64 1.14 -21.07
CA TYR A 661 -17.46 1.80 -20.49
C TYR A 661 -17.77 2.39 -19.09
N VAL A 662 -18.86 3.14 -18.95
CA VAL A 662 -19.24 3.76 -17.66
C VAL A 662 -19.65 2.70 -16.63
N SER A 663 -20.41 1.68 -17.03
CA SER A 663 -20.72 0.56 -16.14
C SER A 663 -19.47 -0.26 -15.78
N GLY A 664 -18.56 -0.47 -16.71
CA GLY A 664 -17.29 -1.16 -16.48
C GLY A 664 -16.40 -0.45 -15.46
N ILE A 665 -16.31 0.88 -15.52
CA ILE A 665 -15.56 1.68 -14.54
C ILE A 665 -16.25 1.62 -13.17
N LEU A 666 -17.57 1.86 -13.09
CA LEU A 666 -18.28 1.98 -11.83
C LEU A 666 -18.58 0.61 -11.18
N TRP A 667 -19.25 -0.29 -11.89
CA TRP A 667 -19.55 -1.63 -11.39
C TRP A 667 -18.30 -2.51 -11.29
N GLY A 668 -17.39 -2.44 -12.26
CA GLY A 668 -16.11 -3.15 -12.17
C GLY A 668 -15.25 -2.64 -11.01
N GLY A 669 -15.32 -1.34 -10.71
CA GLY A 669 -14.73 -0.75 -9.51
C GLY A 669 -15.31 -1.33 -8.23
N TRP A 670 -16.63 -1.40 -8.10
CA TRP A 670 -17.30 -2.07 -6.97
C TRP A 670 -16.88 -3.54 -6.86
N ALA A 671 -16.94 -4.29 -7.97
CA ALA A 671 -16.66 -5.72 -8.01
C ALA A 671 -15.21 -6.03 -7.57
N LEU A 672 -14.23 -5.28 -8.09
CA LEU A 672 -12.82 -5.43 -7.70
C LEU A 672 -12.57 -5.06 -6.23
N HIS A 673 -13.29 -4.09 -5.68
CA HIS A 673 -13.14 -3.69 -4.27
C HIS A 673 -14.00 -4.50 -3.30
N TYR A 674 -14.73 -5.52 -3.77
CA TYR A 674 -15.61 -6.34 -2.94
C TYR A 674 -15.40 -7.85 -3.10
N LEU A 675 -15.46 -8.37 -4.33
CA LEU A 675 -15.40 -9.81 -4.60
C LEU A 675 -14.11 -10.49 -4.09
N PRO A 676 -12.90 -9.89 -4.18
CA PRO A 676 -11.69 -10.52 -3.65
C PRO A 676 -11.74 -10.85 -2.16
N PHE A 677 -12.53 -10.13 -1.35
CA PHE A 677 -12.64 -10.42 0.08
C PHE A 677 -13.28 -11.78 0.39
N TYR A 678 -14.05 -12.38 -0.55
CA TYR A 678 -14.53 -13.77 -0.40
C TYR A 678 -13.41 -14.81 -0.52
N ALA A 679 -12.29 -14.47 -1.17
CA ALA A 679 -11.14 -15.36 -1.33
C ALA A 679 -10.01 -15.08 -0.30
N MET A 680 -10.13 -14.03 0.52
CA MET A 680 -9.12 -13.66 1.51
C MET A 680 -9.31 -14.44 2.83
N GLY A 681 -8.44 -15.40 3.10
CA GLY A 681 -8.44 -16.19 4.35
C GLY A 681 -7.94 -15.47 5.61
N ARG A 682 -8.15 -14.16 5.73
CA ARG A 682 -7.70 -13.31 6.86
C ARG A 682 -8.90 -12.63 7.55
N VAL A 683 -8.70 -12.10 8.76
CA VAL A 683 -9.76 -11.35 9.47
C VAL A 683 -10.21 -10.13 8.65
N THR A 684 -11.53 -9.91 8.56
CA THR A 684 -12.15 -8.79 7.85
C THR A 684 -13.12 -8.00 8.71
N TYR A 685 -13.27 -6.72 8.36
CA TYR A 685 -14.06 -5.71 9.07
C TYR A 685 -14.87 -4.88 8.08
N GLN A 686 -16.04 -4.38 8.50
CA GLN A 686 -16.98 -3.62 7.65
C GLN A 686 -16.34 -2.45 6.90
N HIS A 687 -15.30 -1.81 7.46
CA HIS A 687 -14.59 -0.72 6.79
C HIS A 687 -13.91 -1.11 5.47
N HIS A 688 -13.64 -2.40 5.25
CA HIS A 688 -13.12 -2.90 3.98
C HIS A 688 -14.10 -2.73 2.81
N TYR A 689 -15.41 -2.61 3.07
CA TYR A 689 -16.42 -2.38 2.04
C TYR A 689 -16.47 -0.94 1.53
N PHE A 690 -15.91 0.03 2.26
CA PHE A 690 -16.12 1.45 1.97
C PHE A 690 -15.61 1.92 0.59
N PRO A 691 -14.47 1.43 0.06
CA PRO A 691 -14.09 1.70 -1.32
C PRO A 691 -15.13 1.18 -2.32
N ALA A 692 -15.69 -0.02 -2.10
CA ALA A 692 -16.75 -0.58 -2.96
C ALA A 692 -18.05 0.22 -2.85
N LEU A 693 -18.46 0.62 -1.63
CA LEU A 693 -19.63 1.48 -1.39
C LEU A 693 -19.54 2.81 -2.16
N TYR A 694 -18.35 3.42 -2.22
CA TYR A 694 -18.12 4.65 -3.00
C TYR A 694 -18.46 4.45 -4.50
N PHE A 695 -18.04 3.32 -5.09
CA PHE A 695 -18.43 2.94 -6.44
C PHE A 695 -19.94 2.64 -6.55
N ALA A 696 -20.53 1.92 -5.59
CA ALA A 696 -21.94 1.56 -5.60
C ALA A 696 -22.86 2.79 -5.56
N ALA A 697 -22.52 3.82 -4.77
CA ALA A 697 -23.25 5.07 -4.70
C ALA A 697 -23.23 5.85 -6.03
N MET A 698 -22.06 5.90 -6.70
CA MET A 698 -21.95 6.48 -8.06
C MET A 698 -22.71 5.65 -9.09
N TYR A 699 -22.64 4.32 -9.02
CA TYR A 699 -23.32 3.42 -9.95
C TYR A 699 -24.85 3.48 -9.81
N LEU A 700 -25.37 3.65 -8.59
CA LEU A 700 -26.79 3.91 -8.34
C LEU A 700 -27.25 5.19 -9.04
N ALA A 701 -26.54 6.31 -8.86
CA ALA A 701 -26.87 7.57 -9.52
C ALA A 701 -26.82 7.45 -11.06
N TYR A 702 -25.84 6.69 -11.59
CA TYR A 702 -25.75 6.38 -13.01
C TYR A 702 -26.93 5.54 -13.52
N LEU A 703 -27.30 4.46 -12.82
CA LEU A 703 -28.40 3.57 -13.25
C LEU A 703 -29.78 4.22 -13.16
N VAL A 704 -30.01 5.11 -12.18
CA VAL A 704 -31.24 5.93 -12.10
C VAL A 704 -31.33 6.86 -13.32
N GLU A 705 -30.22 7.51 -13.68
CA GLU A 705 -30.16 8.36 -14.87
C GLU A 705 -30.39 7.56 -16.17
N TRP A 706 -29.68 6.45 -16.34
CA TRP A 706 -29.72 5.61 -17.53
C TRP A 706 -31.09 4.96 -17.73
N SER A 707 -31.68 4.41 -16.67
CA SER A 707 -33.01 3.79 -16.75
C SER A 707 -34.10 4.85 -16.95
N GLY A 708 -33.99 6.01 -16.29
CA GLY A 708 -34.89 7.15 -16.50
C GLY A 708 -34.86 7.69 -17.93
N ARG A 709 -33.66 7.80 -18.54
CA ARG A 709 -33.48 8.14 -19.97
C ARG A 709 -34.24 7.20 -20.88
N ARG A 710 -34.19 5.89 -20.61
CA ARG A 710 -34.81 4.84 -21.43
C ARG A 710 -36.33 4.80 -21.28
N ILE A 711 -36.86 5.00 -20.08
CA ILE A 711 -38.32 4.97 -19.82
C ILE A 711 -38.99 6.25 -20.33
N ALA A 712 -38.41 7.42 -20.07
CA ALA A 712 -39.03 8.71 -20.35
C ALA A 712 -38.55 9.38 -21.65
N GLY A 713 -37.69 8.73 -22.44
CA GLY A 713 -37.12 9.24 -23.69
C GLY A 713 -36.19 10.45 -23.56
N ALA A 714 -35.90 10.93 -22.34
CA ALA A 714 -35.17 12.18 -22.12
C ALA A 714 -34.27 12.13 -20.87
N VAL A 715 -33.06 12.71 -21.00
CA VAL A 715 -32.03 12.78 -19.95
C VAL A 715 -32.50 13.45 -18.66
N ASN A 716 -33.31 14.51 -18.78
CA ASN A 716 -33.79 15.31 -17.66
C ASN A 716 -35.32 15.30 -17.58
N SER A 717 -35.95 14.14 -17.81
CA SER A 717 -37.40 14.01 -17.62
C SER A 717 -37.81 14.47 -16.21
N PRO A 718 -38.99 15.11 -16.03
CA PRO A 718 -39.45 15.52 -14.69
C PRO A 718 -39.48 14.36 -13.69
N SER A 719 -39.89 13.17 -14.14
CA SER A 719 -39.91 11.96 -13.31
C SER A 719 -38.52 11.51 -12.84
N THR A 720 -37.52 11.47 -13.74
CA THR A 720 -36.13 11.12 -13.38
C THR A 720 -35.56 12.12 -12.39
N ARG A 721 -35.79 13.42 -12.61
CA ARG A 721 -35.33 14.49 -11.70
C ARG A 721 -36.00 14.40 -10.32
N ALA A 722 -37.31 14.13 -10.28
CA ALA A 722 -38.04 13.92 -9.03
C ALA A 722 -37.52 12.70 -8.27
N ALA A 723 -37.25 11.58 -8.95
CA ALA A 723 -36.68 10.38 -8.34
C ALA A 723 -35.27 10.62 -7.76
N MET A 724 -34.39 11.31 -8.50
CA MET A 724 -33.06 11.69 -8.01
C MET A 724 -33.14 12.62 -6.78
N LEU A 725 -34.02 13.63 -6.83
CA LEU A 725 -34.23 14.56 -5.72
C LEU A 725 -34.78 13.83 -4.48
N ALA A 726 -35.79 12.98 -4.65
CA ALA A 726 -36.37 12.20 -3.56
C ALA A 726 -35.33 11.27 -2.92
N LEU A 727 -34.49 10.61 -3.71
CA LEU A 727 -33.42 9.75 -3.20
C LEU A 727 -32.33 10.53 -2.45
N GLY A 728 -31.93 11.71 -2.97
CA GLY A 728 -31.00 12.60 -2.29
C GLY A 728 -31.54 13.15 -0.97
N LEU A 729 -32.81 13.57 -0.94
CA LEU A 729 -33.48 14.03 0.29
C LEU A 729 -33.67 12.89 1.29
N ALA A 730 -33.99 11.67 0.84
CA ALA A 730 -34.09 10.49 1.69
C ALA A 730 -32.74 10.13 2.32
N ALA A 731 -31.64 10.22 1.57
CA ALA A 731 -30.29 10.03 2.11
C ALA A 731 -29.96 11.08 3.18
N ILE A 732 -30.24 12.37 2.95
CA ILE A 732 -30.04 13.45 3.93
C ILE A 732 -30.88 13.23 5.19
N ALA A 733 -32.17 12.95 5.05
CA ALA A 733 -33.07 12.73 6.18
C ALA A 733 -32.64 11.51 7.02
N ASN A 734 -32.23 10.43 6.36
CA ASN A 734 -31.73 9.23 7.02
C ASN A 734 -30.39 9.48 7.74
N PHE A 735 -29.48 10.23 7.12
CA PHE A 735 -28.23 10.65 7.75
C PHE A 735 -28.46 11.44 9.03
N LEU A 736 -29.39 12.40 9.00
CA LEU A 736 -29.77 13.21 10.17
C LEU A 736 -30.43 12.36 11.26
N TYR A 737 -31.24 11.35 10.88
CA TYR A 737 -31.84 10.42 11.82
C TYR A 737 -30.78 9.58 12.56
N PHE A 738 -29.79 9.04 11.84
CA PHE A 738 -28.66 8.28 12.39
C PHE A 738 -27.47 9.13 12.87
N ALA A 739 -27.57 10.46 12.81
CA ALA A 739 -26.48 11.38 13.15
C ALA A 739 -25.86 11.20 14.55
N PRO A 740 -26.59 10.79 15.63
CA PRO A 740 -25.97 10.52 16.92
C PRO A 740 -24.84 9.48 16.85
N PHE A 741 -25.02 8.40 16.07
CA PHE A 741 -24.00 7.37 15.88
C PHE A 741 -22.76 7.87 15.13
N THR A 742 -22.95 8.84 14.23
CA THR A 742 -21.87 9.47 13.48
C THR A 742 -21.13 10.52 14.30
N PHE A 743 -21.84 11.49 14.88
CA PHE A 743 -21.24 12.64 15.55
C PHE A 743 -20.85 12.40 17.00
N GLY A 744 -21.31 11.30 17.59
CA GLY A 744 -21.08 10.91 18.97
C GLY A 744 -22.24 11.32 19.87
N PHE A 745 -22.57 10.46 20.83
CA PHE A 745 -23.60 10.70 21.84
C PHE A 745 -23.14 10.23 23.22
N ASP A 746 -23.58 10.93 24.26
CA ASP A 746 -23.10 10.88 25.64
C ASP A 746 -24.20 10.48 26.65
N TYR A 747 -25.32 9.97 26.14
CA TYR A 747 -26.46 9.45 26.91
C TYR A 747 -26.60 7.93 26.71
N ALA A 748 -27.63 7.34 27.32
CA ALA A 748 -27.91 5.91 27.29
C ALA A 748 -28.17 5.40 25.86
N ALA A 749 -27.75 4.17 25.55
CA ALA A 749 -27.93 3.60 24.22
C ALA A 749 -29.40 3.23 23.93
N GLU A 750 -30.17 3.01 24.99
CA GLU A 750 -31.59 2.68 25.03
C GLU A 750 -32.46 3.85 24.51
N ASP A 751 -32.06 5.10 24.73
CA ASP A 751 -32.73 6.29 24.17
C ASP A 751 -32.72 6.29 22.63
N LEU A 752 -31.77 5.55 22.03
CA LEU A 752 -31.66 5.34 20.60
C LEU A 752 -32.36 4.06 20.12
N ALA A 753 -33.20 3.41 20.93
CA ALA A 753 -33.86 2.15 20.60
C ALA A 753 -34.65 2.19 19.28
N SER A 754 -35.30 3.32 18.96
CA SER A 754 -36.02 3.53 17.69
C SER A 754 -35.15 3.36 16.43
N ARG A 755 -33.83 3.51 16.55
CA ARG A 755 -32.86 3.35 15.46
C ARG A 755 -32.45 1.90 15.21
N LYS A 756 -32.93 0.93 16.01
CA LYS A 756 -32.68 -0.50 15.81
C LYS A 756 -33.60 -1.08 14.73
N TRP A 757 -33.27 -0.82 13.47
CA TRP A 757 -34.08 -1.27 12.32
C TRP A 757 -33.96 -2.77 12.02
N PHE A 758 -32.84 -3.39 12.42
CA PHE A 758 -32.61 -4.84 12.26
C PHE A 758 -32.32 -5.46 13.63
N SER A 759 -32.78 -6.70 13.85
CA SER A 759 -32.58 -7.42 15.12
C SER A 759 -31.10 -7.68 15.44
N SER A 760 -30.28 -7.87 14.41
CA SER A 760 -28.82 -8.08 14.49
C SER A 760 -28.02 -6.83 14.85
N TRP A 761 -28.65 -5.64 14.91
CA TRP A 761 -27.96 -4.40 15.30
C TRP A 761 -27.78 -4.32 16.82
N ASN A 762 -26.55 -4.51 17.27
CA ASN A 762 -26.12 -4.52 18.67
C ASN A 762 -25.94 -3.09 19.26
N ILE A 763 -26.93 -2.22 19.06
CA ILE A 763 -26.90 -0.82 19.53
C ILE A 763 -26.95 -0.76 21.06
N TYR A 764 -27.83 -1.55 21.66
CA TYR A 764 -27.98 -1.77 23.10
C TYR A 764 -28.22 -3.27 23.33
N ASP A 765 -27.87 -3.75 24.50
CA ASP A 765 -28.07 -5.14 24.86
C ASP A 765 -29.56 -5.30 25.23
N ALA A 766 -30.23 -6.33 24.71
CA ALA A 766 -31.64 -6.51 25.01
C ALA A 766 -31.81 -6.78 26.51
N ALA A 767 -32.72 -6.05 27.16
CA ALA A 767 -33.09 -6.30 28.55
C ALA A 767 -33.45 -7.79 28.72
N LYS A 768 -32.82 -8.43 29.71
CA LYS A 768 -33.03 -9.85 30.05
C LYS A 768 -34.38 -10.06 30.73
#